data_AF-A0A820JVF8-F1
#
_entry.id   AF-A0A820JVF8-F1
#
_cell.length_a   1.000
_cell.length_b   1.000
_cell.length_c   1.000
_cell.angle_alpha   90.00
_cell.angle_beta   90.00
_cell.angle_gamma   90.00
#
_symmetry.space_group_name_H-M   'P 1'
#
loop_
_entity.id
_entity.type
_entity.pdbx_description
1 polymer ?
#
loop_
_entity_poly.entity_id
_entity_poly.type
_entity_poly.pdbx_seq_one_letter_code
_entity_poly.pdbx_strand_id
1 'polypeptide(L)'
;MTLNTAFTSFDECILLEDNVNETEIKTTDVTEYAISSSISISSSRILTDCTNVIPIPIPTVAQNQPTVTGQENQWCMSGYKTLKLDKVKQHQQNDVHKDAQAKELEVTSKLQSKWIDAQTKARSKHREAIENLIIASIFTCQMDDALNSFSPLCSLMEKTGTKLLPAEVSGISYRNDDAALCFLQNVSQFLHEELIEKIKASSTVSWMMDESTSRTTQKSLIVYVKYLDDFEPKTSYYCLIDLDGDGTAQNILDSISCMWRKDDINPKNTCWFASDNASTFTGVNNGVVEKLRQKLDANWIESSPCAAHTFSLVGSQAAYTLTDDNKLGPISSSVSKLESSISKIYNYFSRSSSRQTRLKNWQRFLEQPELQFKRLFDIRWSSIRDSIRPIIKNIEPNSQALFIVLDETSSDWIYSIADREAANELRKQLLRDDFLFTIHFHHDLHECALGPVTKALQDDDISYLELMKLIDEKKKMLRKWIEQQTPMWGPSLSNYIQESNKNLYGLFKIEPANRKKLSQECCDHINRMLQELDRRFVRSVLRENLSILFDPNYLMDHKEIVGEPEYGRDALNYTRLKYGKLPSFDKTAVQYEWELIKAPLAEYLKTSINHLRRQFWKSFILLRKTVNEHFDQQFKNILVLLSIYLLSTSNNAECERGFSAANRVQTNGRSRLLRETLDTLLNIRLLLSDDVRSQRCQFVAEKAFESWNDHESNRRYPRTKLIIDVTDDYEPSTQKGVGVGK
;
A
#
# COMPACT_ATOMS: atom_id res chain seq x y z
N MET A 1 34.58 -18.95 -33.17
CA MET A 1 33.29 -18.41 -33.67
C MET A 1 32.17 -19.31 -33.16
N THR A 2 31.85 -19.13 -31.87
CA THR A 2 30.69 -19.65 -31.11
C THR A 2 30.97 -19.31 -29.65
N LEU A 3 30.17 -18.44 -29.04
CA LEU A 3 30.23 -18.14 -27.61
C LEU A 3 28.86 -18.47 -27.00
N ASN A 4 28.83 -19.60 -26.28
CA ASN A 4 27.80 -19.94 -25.30
C ASN A 4 28.09 -19.13 -24.03
N THR A 5 27.09 -18.42 -23.52
CA THR A 5 27.13 -17.79 -22.19
C THR A 5 26.18 -18.51 -21.25
N ALA A 6 26.77 -19.05 -20.19
CA ALA A 6 26.11 -19.62 -19.03
C ALA A 6 25.46 -18.53 -18.17
N PHE A 7 24.23 -18.76 -17.74
CA PHE A 7 23.60 -18.06 -16.62
C PHE A 7 23.31 -19.09 -15.53
N THR A 8 24.06 -19.00 -14.43
CA THR A 8 23.77 -19.70 -13.17
C THR A 8 24.06 -18.75 -12.01
N SER A 9 23.01 -18.51 -11.22
CA SER A 9 22.96 -18.31 -9.76
C SER A 9 24.04 -17.46 -9.09
N PHE A 10 23.63 -16.30 -8.59
CA PHE A 10 24.25 -15.64 -7.42
C PHE A 10 23.16 -15.38 -6.39
N ASP A 11 22.91 -16.38 -5.55
CA ASP A 11 22.32 -16.26 -4.23
C ASP A 11 23.35 -16.85 -3.27
N GLU A 12 24.03 -16.02 -2.47
CA GLU A 12 24.43 -16.34 -1.08
C GLU A 12 25.27 -15.23 -0.43
N CYS A 13 24.92 -14.97 0.83
CA CYS A 13 25.76 -14.51 1.95
C CYS A 13 26.37 -13.10 1.94
N ILE A 14 25.78 -12.20 2.74
CA ILE A 14 26.55 -11.35 3.69
C ILE A 14 25.84 -11.34 5.06
N LEU A 15 26.47 -12.04 6.01
CA LEU A 15 26.32 -11.92 7.46
C LEU A 15 27.44 -11.01 7.97
N LEU A 16 27.12 -9.91 8.67
CA LEU A 16 28.00 -9.19 9.63
C LEU A 16 27.06 -8.49 10.63
N GLU A 17 26.90 -9.02 11.84
CA GLU A 17 27.63 -8.66 13.08
C GLU A 17 27.33 -7.23 13.58
N ASP A 18 26.38 -7.12 14.52
CA ASP A 18 26.28 -5.99 15.45
C ASP A 18 26.60 -6.49 16.86
N ASN A 19 27.84 -6.24 17.29
CA ASN A 19 28.29 -6.27 18.67
C ASN A 19 28.29 -4.82 19.18
N VAL A 20 27.32 -4.43 20.02
CA VAL A 20 27.48 -3.25 20.88
C VAL A 20 26.89 -3.55 22.27
N ASN A 21 27.76 -3.39 23.27
CA ASN A 21 27.52 -3.57 24.69
C ASN A 21 26.32 -2.74 25.21
N GLU A 22 25.36 -3.40 25.85
CA GLU A 22 24.38 -2.75 26.73
C GLU A 22 24.96 -2.65 28.15
N THR A 23 25.18 -1.42 28.62
CA THR A 23 25.34 -1.09 30.03
C THR A 23 23.98 -0.72 30.62
N GLU A 24 23.65 -1.39 31.73
CA GLU A 24 22.45 -1.29 32.55
C GLU A 24 21.98 0.14 32.84
N ILE A 25 20.70 0.43 32.62
CA ILE A 25 19.94 1.35 33.48
C ILE A 25 18.58 0.70 33.82
N LYS A 26 18.45 0.35 35.09
CA LYS A 26 17.25 -0.14 35.77
C LYS A 26 16.14 0.91 35.71
N THR A 27 14.92 0.51 35.34
CA THR A 27 13.69 1.09 35.89
C THR A 27 12.65 0.01 36.11
N THR A 28 12.12 0.02 37.31
CA THR A 28 11.22 -0.94 37.96
C THR A 28 9.74 -0.56 37.75
N ASP A 29 8.88 -1.57 37.92
CA ASP A 29 7.46 -1.51 38.33
C ASP A 29 6.35 -1.32 37.28
N VAL A 30 5.91 -2.47 36.75
CA VAL A 30 4.60 -3.14 36.94
C VAL A 30 3.43 -2.28 37.45
N THR A 31 2.33 -2.23 36.69
CA THR A 31 0.97 -2.64 37.14
C THR A 31 0.02 -2.80 35.96
N GLU A 32 -0.51 -4.02 35.80
CA GLU A 32 -1.70 -4.37 35.03
C GLU A 32 -2.95 -3.80 35.70
N TYR A 33 -3.98 -3.44 34.92
CA TYR A 33 -5.36 -3.79 35.27
C TYR A 33 -6.26 -3.82 34.03
N ALA A 34 -6.84 -4.99 33.79
CA ALA A 34 -7.97 -5.20 32.90
C ALA A 34 -9.28 -4.94 33.67
N ILE A 35 -10.26 -4.25 33.05
CA ILE A 35 -11.68 -4.39 33.40
C ILE A 35 -12.52 -4.37 32.11
N SER A 36 -13.18 -5.51 31.86
CA SER A 36 -14.34 -5.66 30.99
C SER A 36 -15.63 -5.39 31.77
N SER A 37 -16.60 -4.68 31.18
CA SER A 37 -18.06 -4.93 31.25
C SER A 37 -18.80 -3.77 30.56
N SER A 38 -19.51 -3.96 29.45
CA SER A 38 -20.93 -4.37 29.33
C SER A 38 -21.91 -3.64 30.27
N ILE A 39 -22.54 -2.56 29.77
CA ILE A 39 -23.88 -2.13 30.20
C ILE A 39 -24.73 -1.74 28.99
N SER A 40 -25.85 -2.43 28.87
CA SER A 40 -26.98 -2.22 27.98
C SER A 40 -28.19 -1.75 28.81
N ILE A 41 -28.80 -0.60 28.52
CA ILE A 41 -30.13 -0.18 29.00
C ILE A 41 -30.71 0.76 27.92
N SER A 42 -31.52 0.26 26.98
CA SER A 42 -33.00 0.15 26.99
C SER A 42 -33.77 1.48 26.91
N SER A 43 -34.61 1.53 25.88
CA SER A 43 -35.56 2.56 25.46
C SER A 43 -36.77 2.70 26.38
N SER A 44 -37.34 3.91 26.49
CA SER A 44 -38.80 4.13 26.50
C SER A 44 -39.20 5.61 26.30
N ARG A 45 -40.18 5.76 25.40
CA ARG A 45 -41.01 6.91 24.99
C ARG A 45 -41.63 7.70 26.14
N ILE A 46 -41.85 9.02 25.94
CA ILE A 46 -43.17 9.69 26.13
C ILE A 46 -43.33 10.83 25.09
N LEU A 47 -44.47 10.79 24.39
CA LEU A 47 -45.06 11.82 23.51
C LEU A 47 -45.96 12.75 24.35
N THR A 48 -46.05 14.03 23.99
CA THR A 48 -47.34 14.77 23.91
C THR A 48 -47.19 16.11 23.18
N ASP A 49 -48.10 16.32 22.23
CA ASP A 49 -48.37 17.51 21.44
C ASP A 49 -48.75 18.76 22.26
N CYS A 50 -48.54 19.96 21.69
CA CYS A 50 -49.63 20.91 21.43
C CYS A 50 -49.20 22.11 20.56
N THR A 51 -50.07 22.36 19.59
CA THR A 51 -50.21 23.44 18.60
C THR A 51 -50.27 24.87 19.15
N ASN A 52 -49.63 25.84 18.47
CA ASN A 52 -50.31 27.02 17.87
C ASN A 52 -49.34 27.99 17.13
N VAL A 53 -49.75 28.36 15.92
CA VAL A 53 -49.25 29.39 14.97
C VAL A 53 -49.67 30.78 15.51
N ILE A 54 -48.98 31.93 15.35
CA ILE A 54 -48.88 32.90 14.20
C ILE A 54 -47.80 34.02 14.53
N PRO A 55 -47.46 35.07 13.71
CA PRO A 55 -46.29 35.17 12.80
C PRO A 55 -45.33 36.41 12.95
N ILE A 56 -44.12 36.32 12.32
CA ILE A 56 -43.21 37.39 11.75
C ILE A 56 -42.46 38.31 12.76
N PRO A 57 -41.19 38.80 12.54
CA PRO A 57 -40.38 38.94 11.30
C PRO A 57 -38.93 38.40 11.32
N ILE A 58 -38.35 38.34 10.11
CA ILE A 58 -36.94 38.07 9.80
C ILE A 58 -36.04 39.22 10.31
N PRO A 59 -34.89 38.91 10.93
CA PRO A 59 -33.65 39.58 10.52
C PRO A 59 -32.44 38.64 10.37
N THR A 60 -31.81 38.79 9.20
CA THR A 60 -30.37 38.75 8.86
C THR A 60 -29.34 38.04 9.76
N VAL A 61 -28.60 37.17 9.08
CA VAL A 61 -27.42 36.38 9.47
C VAL A 61 -26.36 37.18 10.25
N ALA A 62 -25.98 36.68 11.43
CA ALA A 62 -24.75 37.03 12.13
C ALA A 62 -23.89 35.77 12.34
N GLN A 63 -22.62 35.87 11.94
CA GLN A 63 -21.58 34.85 12.10
C GLN A 63 -21.19 34.75 13.58
N ASN A 64 -21.37 33.57 14.19
CA ASN A 64 -20.82 33.25 15.51
C ASN A 64 -19.52 32.44 15.35
N GLN A 65 -18.39 33.04 15.74
CA GLN A 65 -17.14 32.35 16.09
C GLN A 65 -17.20 31.89 17.55
N PRO A 66 -16.51 30.79 17.93
CA PRO A 66 -16.44 30.37 19.33
C PRO A 66 -15.38 31.16 20.10
N THR A 67 -15.78 31.67 21.27
CA THR A 67 -14.96 32.35 22.27
C THR A 67 -13.96 31.40 22.93
N VAL A 68 -12.66 31.64 22.71
CA VAL A 68 -11.58 31.18 23.58
C VAL A 68 -11.27 32.32 24.56
N THR A 69 -11.45 32.10 25.85
CA THR A 69 -11.04 33.02 26.92
C THR A 69 -9.52 33.03 27.03
N GLY A 70 -8.86 33.80 26.18
CA GLY A 70 -7.47 34.23 26.37
C GLY A 70 -7.46 35.51 27.21
N GLN A 71 -6.68 35.55 28.29
CA GLN A 71 -6.40 36.81 28.99
C GLN A 71 -5.90 37.85 27.99
N GLU A 72 -6.61 38.97 27.88
CA GLU A 72 -6.21 40.08 27.02
C GLU A 72 -4.83 40.61 27.45
N ASN A 73 -3.92 40.70 26.48
CA ASN A 73 -2.55 41.13 26.72
C ASN A 73 -2.52 42.61 27.14
N GLN A 74 -2.19 42.89 28.41
CA GLN A 74 -2.13 44.24 28.97
C GLN A 74 -1.21 45.19 28.17
N TRP A 75 -0.19 44.68 27.50
CA TRP A 75 0.69 45.50 26.64
C TRP A 75 -0.06 46.20 25.50
N CYS A 76 -1.13 45.60 24.99
CA CYS A 76 -1.95 46.16 23.91
C CYS A 76 -2.92 47.24 24.41
N MET A 77 -3.22 47.25 25.72
CA MET A 77 -4.25 48.10 26.34
C MET A 77 -3.65 49.29 27.10
N SER A 78 -2.51 49.09 27.79
CA SER A 78 -1.88 50.10 28.66
C SER A 78 -0.50 50.59 28.19
N GLY A 79 -0.06 50.24 26.97
CA GLY A 79 1.17 50.74 26.35
C GLY A 79 1.08 52.17 25.80
N TYR A 80 2.25 52.81 25.66
CA TYR A 80 2.50 54.20 25.23
C TYR A 80 1.53 54.71 24.15
N LYS A 81 1.04 55.97 24.29
CA LYS A 81 -0.08 56.58 23.53
C LYS A 81 -0.03 56.42 21.99
N THR A 82 1.14 56.18 21.41
CA THR A 82 1.39 56.06 19.97
C THR A 82 1.38 54.63 19.42
N LEU A 83 1.51 53.59 20.25
CA LEU A 83 1.63 52.18 19.83
C LEU A 83 0.42 51.34 20.28
N LYS A 84 -0.79 51.89 20.15
CA LYS A 84 -2.03 51.13 20.37
C LYS A 84 -2.43 50.41 19.09
N LEU A 85 -2.97 49.20 19.20
CA LEU A 85 -3.42 48.38 18.06
C LEU A 85 -4.37 49.17 17.13
N ASP A 86 -5.24 50.01 17.70
CA ASP A 86 -6.17 50.85 16.94
C ASP A 86 -5.46 51.96 16.15
N LYS A 87 -4.33 52.48 16.66
CA LYS A 87 -3.50 53.46 15.96
C LYS A 87 -2.68 52.81 14.84
N VAL A 88 -2.25 51.57 15.03
CA VAL A 88 -1.63 50.75 13.97
C VAL A 88 -2.64 50.45 12.87
N LYS A 89 -3.87 50.06 13.23
CA LYS A 89 -4.98 49.86 12.27
C LYS A 89 -5.35 51.15 11.53
N GLN A 90 -5.39 52.30 12.22
CA GLN A 90 -5.59 53.60 11.57
C GLN A 90 -4.44 53.98 10.62
N HIS A 91 -3.18 53.71 11.00
CA HIS A 91 -2.03 53.95 10.13
C HIS A 91 -2.09 53.06 8.87
N GLN A 92 -2.42 51.78 9.03
CA GLN A 92 -2.58 50.85 7.90
C GLN A 92 -3.66 51.31 6.91
N GLN A 93 -4.71 51.97 7.39
CA GLN A 93 -5.79 52.49 6.54
C GLN A 93 -5.50 53.87 5.94
N ASN A 94 -4.41 54.54 6.35
CA ASN A 94 -4.03 55.85 5.85
C ASN A 94 -3.56 55.77 4.40
N ASP A 95 -4.02 56.69 3.56
CA ASP A 95 -3.70 56.71 2.13
C ASP A 95 -2.21 56.90 1.87
N VAL A 96 -1.47 57.59 2.76
CA VAL A 96 -0.01 57.70 2.68
C VAL A 96 0.68 56.34 2.87
N HIS A 97 0.15 55.47 3.74
CA HIS A 97 0.68 54.12 3.94
C HIS A 97 0.34 53.20 2.76
N LYS A 98 -0.88 53.32 2.21
CA LYS A 98 -1.29 52.57 1.02
C LYS A 98 -0.47 52.98 -0.22
N ASP A 99 -0.22 54.27 -0.41
CA ASP A 99 0.63 54.78 -1.49
C ASP A 99 2.09 54.38 -1.31
N ALA A 100 2.60 54.38 -0.07
CA ALA A 100 3.93 53.86 0.23
C ALA A 100 4.02 52.35 -0.03
N GLN A 101 3.02 51.56 0.36
CA GLN A 101 2.93 50.13 0.05
C GLN A 101 2.83 49.87 -1.45
N ALA A 102 2.06 50.68 -2.20
CA ALA A 102 1.93 50.55 -3.64
C ALA A 102 3.26 50.89 -4.35
N LYS A 103 3.94 51.96 -3.92
CA LYS A 103 5.29 52.30 -4.42
C LYS A 103 6.34 51.28 -4.01
N GLU A 104 6.27 50.73 -2.80
CA GLU A 104 7.14 49.65 -2.36
C GLU A 104 6.87 48.40 -3.21
N LEU A 105 5.63 48.01 -3.48
CA LEU A 105 5.32 46.91 -4.40
C LEU A 105 5.87 47.17 -5.81
N GLU A 106 5.77 48.39 -6.32
CA GLU A 106 6.24 48.75 -7.67
C GLU A 106 7.78 48.77 -7.77
N VAL A 107 8.45 49.31 -6.74
CA VAL A 107 9.93 49.36 -6.66
C VAL A 107 10.49 47.97 -6.37
N THR A 108 9.85 47.22 -5.49
CA THR A 108 10.27 45.86 -5.11
C THR A 108 10.07 44.90 -6.27
N SER A 109 8.98 45.00 -7.06
CA SER A 109 8.77 44.13 -8.24
C SER A 109 9.79 44.38 -9.36
N LYS A 110 10.16 45.64 -9.65
CA LYS A 110 11.16 45.99 -10.69
C LYS A 110 12.60 45.71 -10.27
N LEU A 111 12.93 45.83 -8.97
CA LEU A 111 14.25 45.47 -8.43
C LEU A 111 14.37 43.96 -8.18
N GLN A 112 13.29 43.27 -7.81
CA GLN A 112 13.29 41.81 -7.63
C GLN A 112 13.58 41.10 -8.94
N SER A 113 12.92 41.44 -10.06
CA SER A 113 13.16 40.72 -11.32
C SER A 113 14.63 40.80 -11.77
N LYS A 114 15.23 41.99 -11.77
CA LYS A 114 16.66 42.17 -12.10
C LYS A 114 17.62 41.50 -11.11
N TRP A 115 17.28 41.46 -9.82
CA TRP A 115 18.09 40.83 -8.78
C TRP A 115 17.98 39.30 -8.81
N ILE A 116 16.78 38.78 -9.10
CA ILE A 116 16.51 37.36 -9.33
C ILE A 116 17.28 36.91 -10.57
N ASP A 117 17.18 37.62 -11.70
CA ASP A 117 17.95 37.32 -12.92
C ASP A 117 19.46 37.26 -12.65
N ALA A 118 19.98 38.19 -11.85
CA ALA A 118 21.39 38.21 -11.46
C ALA A 118 21.76 37.02 -10.55
N GLN A 119 20.88 36.63 -9.61
CA GLN A 119 21.08 35.45 -8.76
C GLN A 119 21.00 34.15 -9.53
N THR A 120 19.99 33.98 -10.39
CA THR A 120 19.82 32.83 -11.27
C THR A 120 21.05 32.66 -12.14
N LYS A 121 21.58 33.76 -12.71
CA LYS A 121 22.82 33.75 -13.49
C LYS A 121 24.05 33.36 -12.67
N ALA A 122 24.15 33.78 -11.41
CA ALA A 122 25.24 33.37 -10.51
C ALA A 122 25.14 31.89 -10.10
N ARG A 123 23.94 31.38 -9.81
CA ARG A 123 23.70 29.97 -9.47
C ARG A 123 23.98 29.04 -10.64
N SER A 124 23.62 29.44 -11.86
CA SER A 124 23.91 28.69 -13.08
C SER A 124 25.41 28.46 -13.30
N LYS A 125 26.30 29.30 -12.74
CA LYS A 125 27.76 29.05 -12.78
C LYS A 125 28.18 27.83 -11.95
N HIS A 126 27.42 27.48 -10.92
CA HIS A 126 27.66 26.32 -10.04
C HIS A 126 26.66 25.18 -10.29
N ARG A 127 26.02 25.16 -11.46
CA ARG A 127 24.99 24.18 -11.83
C ARG A 127 25.41 22.74 -11.54
N GLU A 128 26.56 22.31 -12.06
CA GLU A 128 27.12 20.97 -11.86
C GLU A 128 27.26 20.61 -10.37
N ALA A 129 27.71 21.56 -9.55
CA ALA A 129 27.90 21.34 -8.11
C ALA A 129 26.58 21.17 -7.36
N ILE A 130 25.52 21.86 -7.81
CA ILE A 130 24.18 21.78 -7.22
C ILE A 130 23.46 20.52 -7.70
N GLU A 131 23.57 20.18 -8.98
CA GLU A 131 23.06 18.91 -9.53
C GLU A 131 23.68 17.72 -8.78
N ASN A 132 24.98 17.75 -8.47
CA ASN A 132 25.63 16.73 -7.63
C ASN A 132 25.04 16.65 -6.21
N LEU A 133 24.66 17.78 -5.59
CA LEU A 133 23.99 17.80 -4.29
C LEU A 133 22.55 17.25 -4.37
N ILE A 134 21.82 17.55 -5.45
CA ILE A 134 20.50 16.97 -5.70
C ILE A 134 20.61 15.46 -5.88
N ILE A 135 21.56 14.98 -6.68
CA ILE A 135 21.82 13.54 -6.89
C ILE A 135 22.18 12.86 -5.57
N ALA A 136 23.05 13.46 -4.76
CA ALA A 136 23.39 12.94 -3.43
C ALA A 136 22.18 12.87 -2.49
N SER A 137 21.27 13.84 -2.59
CA SER A 137 20.02 13.85 -1.82
C SER A 137 19.11 12.70 -2.28
N ILE A 138 18.97 12.50 -3.60
CA ILE A 138 18.20 11.40 -4.19
C ILE A 138 18.77 10.06 -3.72
N PHE A 139 20.09 9.89 -3.78
CA PHE A 139 20.77 8.68 -3.30
C PHE A 139 20.44 8.38 -1.83
N THR A 140 20.56 9.39 -0.96
CA THR A 140 20.23 9.26 0.47
C THR A 140 18.78 8.79 0.66
N CYS A 141 17.84 9.35 -0.11
CA CYS A 141 16.43 8.94 -0.08
C CYS A 141 16.22 7.51 -0.61
N GLN A 142 16.87 7.11 -1.69
CA GLN A 142 16.72 5.79 -2.31
C GLN A 142 17.26 4.67 -1.43
N MET A 143 18.26 4.95 -0.60
CA MET A 143 18.80 4.01 0.39
C MET A 143 17.91 3.86 1.64
N ASP A 144 16.75 4.54 1.68
CA ASP A 144 15.87 4.62 2.85
C ASP A 144 16.58 5.21 4.11
N ASP A 145 17.69 5.94 3.91
CA ASP A 145 18.54 6.50 4.97
C ASP A 145 17.97 7.80 5.56
N ALA A 146 18.40 8.10 6.79
CA ALA A 146 18.09 9.37 7.43
C ALA A 146 18.80 10.54 6.73
N LEU A 147 18.13 11.69 6.60
CA LEU A 147 18.68 12.85 5.88
C LEU A 147 19.91 13.45 6.59
N ASN A 148 20.13 13.14 7.86
CA ASN A 148 21.37 13.50 8.56
C ASN A 148 22.62 12.81 7.97
N SER A 149 22.47 11.69 7.26
CA SER A 149 23.54 11.00 6.53
C SER A 149 24.00 11.76 5.28
N PHE A 150 23.23 12.76 4.82
CA PHE A 150 23.58 13.57 3.66
C PHE A 150 24.89 14.34 3.82
N SER A 151 25.12 14.96 5.00
CA SER A 151 26.36 15.71 5.25
C SER A 151 27.61 14.81 5.18
N PRO A 152 27.66 13.64 5.87
CA PRO A 152 28.74 12.67 5.69
C PRO A 152 28.95 12.22 4.24
N LEU A 153 27.87 11.98 3.49
CA LEU A 153 27.94 11.60 2.08
C LEU A 153 28.62 12.69 1.24
N CYS A 154 28.25 13.97 1.44
CA CYS A 154 28.91 15.07 0.75
C CYS A 154 30.41 15.16 1.06
N SER A 155 30.83 14.91 2.31
CA SER A 155 32.25 14.87 2.68
C SER A 155 33.01 13.75 1.96
N LEU A 156 32.39 12.57 1.80
CA LEU A 156 32.97 11.47 1.03
C LEU A 156 33.10 11.83 -0.45
N MET A 157 32.04 12.38 -1.06
CA MET A 157 32.03 12.80 -2.47
C MET A 157 33.10 13.85 -2.77
N GLU A 158 33.24 14.86 -1.90
CA GLU A 158 34.30 15.86 -2.00
C GLU A 158 35.69 15.22 -1.91
N LYS A 159 35.88 14.26 -0.98
CA LYS A 159 37.14 13.53 -0.85
C LYS A 159 37.48 12.71 -2.11
N THR A 160 36.47 12.18 -2.81
CA THR A 160 36.63 11.46 -4.08
C THR A 160 36.81 12.37 -5.30
N GLY A 161 36.78 13.70 -5.11
CA GLY A 161 36.98 14.68 -6.18
C GLY A 161 35.71 15.14 -6.89
N THR A 162 34.52 14.83 -6.36
CA THR A 162 33.26 15.37 -6.89
C THR A 162 33.15 16.86 -6.55
N LYS A 163 32.83 17.66 -7.56
CA LYS A 163 32.61 19.09 -7.41
C LYS A 163 31.29 19.34 -6.67
N LEU A 164 31.38 19.96 -5.50
CA LEU A 164 30.24 20.34 -4.65
C LEU A 164 30.36 21.81 -4.26
N LEU A 165 29.26 22.46 -3.89
CA LEU A 165 29.32 23.80 -3.27
C LEU A 165 30.08 23.72 -1.94
N PRO A 166 30.78 24.78 -1.49
CA PRO A 166 31.41 24.81 -0.17
C PRO A 166 30.45 24.40 0.94
N ALA A 167 30.99 23.78 2.00
CA ALA A 167 30.17 23.31 3.12
C ALA A 167 29.37 24.44 3.79
N GLU A 168 29.90 25.66 3.78
CA GLU A 168 29.24 26.86 4.25
C GLU A 168 29.62 28.05 3.35
N VAL A 169 28.62 28.85 2.96
CA VAL A 169 28.79 30.08 2.19
C VAL A 169 27.99 31.17 2.89
N SER A 170 28.67 32.22 3.38
CA SER A 170 28.03 33.36 4.05
C SER A 170 27.06 32.97 5.19
N GLY A 171 27.40 31.94 5.97
CA GLY A 171 26.56 31.45 7.08
C GLY A 171 25.52 30.40 6.70
N ILE A 172 25.50 29.93 5.45
CA ILE A 172 24.49 29.02 4.92
C ILE A 172 25.15 27.74 4.41
N SER A 173 24.67 26.61 4.91
CA SER A 173 25.11 25.29 4.45
C SER A 173 24.13 24.70 3.45
N TYR A 174 24.66 24.21 2.32
CA TYR A 174 23.93 23.40 1.34
C TYR A 174 24.14 21.90 1.56
N ARG A 175 24.90 21.53 2.60
CA ARG A 175 25.32 20.16 2.92
C ARG A 175 24.70 19.70 4.25
N ASN A 176 23.43 20.03 4.49
CA ASN A 176 22.67 19.63 5.67
C ASN A 176 21.32 19.00 5.29
N ASP A 177 20.61 18.46 6.28
CA ASP A 177 19.33 17.79 6.12
C ASP A 177 18.21 18.71 5.62
N ASP A 178 18.19 19.97 6.05
CA ASP A 178 17.24 20.99 5.54
C ASP A 178 17.44 21.26 4.04
N ALA A 179 18.69 21.41 3.60
CA ALA A 179 19.02 21.61 2.19
C ALA A 179 18.69 20.35 1.37
N ALA A 180 19.04 19.17 1.88
CA ALA A 180 18.67 17.90 1.26
C ALA A 180 17.15 17.78 1.09
N LEU A 181 16.37 18.09 2.13
CA LEU A 181 14.92 18.07 2.05
C LEU A 181 14.40 19.08 1.01
N CYS A 182 14.98 20.29 0.95
CA CYS A 182 14.61 21.28 -0.06
C CYS A 182 14.88 20.78 -1.49
N PHE A 183 16.03 20.14 -1.75
CA PHE A 183 16.30 19.52 -3.03
C PHE A 183 15.30 18.41 -3.35
N LEU A 184 15.02 17.54 -2.38
CA LEU A 184 14.06 16.43 -2.55
C LEU A 184 12.63 16.92 -2.79
N GLN A 185 12.22 18.05 -2.20
CA GLN A 185 10.92 18.66 -2.48
C GLN A 185 10.77 19.08 -3.95
N ASN A 186 11.83 19.65 -4.54
CA ASN A 186 11.82 20.01 -5.97
C ASN A 186 11.80 18.77 -6.87
N VAL A 187 12.55 17.73 -6.52
CA VAL A 187 12.51 16.43 -7.21
C VAL A 187 11.11 15.81 -7.14
N SER A 188 10.53 15.74 -5.94
CA SER A 188 9.19 15.21 -5.69
C SER A 188 8.13 15.98 -6.47
N GLN A 189 8.20 17.32 -6.48
CA GLN A 189 7.27 18.16 -7.25
C GLN A 189 7.34 17.85 -8.74
N PHE A 190 8.54 17.78 -9.32
CA PHE A 190 8.70 17.45 -10.75
C PHE A 190 8.14 16.06 -11.09
N LEU A 191 8.45 15.04 -10.27
CA LEU A 191 7.94 13.67 -10.46
C LEU A 191 6.40 13.63 -10.37
N HIS A 192 5.82 14.38 -9.45
CA HIS A 192 4.37 14.49 -9.29
C HIS A 192 3.73 15.18 -10.50
N GLU A 193 4.28 16.30 -10.96
CA GLU A 193 3.78 17.03 -12.14
C GLU A 193 3.81 16.15 -13.40
N GLU A 194 4.90 15.42 -13.63
CA GLU A 194 5.00 14.47 -14.74
C GLU A 194 3.96 13.34 -14.64
N LEU A 195 3.69 12.85 -13.42
CA LEU A 195 2.62 11.88 -13.18
C LEU A 195 1.24 12.48 -13.52
N ILE A 196 0.96 13.72 -13.09
CA ILE A 196 -0.30 14.41 -13.38
C ILE A 196 -0.51 14.56 -14.90
N GLU A 197 0.52 14.89 -15.67
CA GLU A 197 0.44 14.96 -17.13
C GLU A 197 0.02 13.62 -17.75
N LYS A 198 0.62 12.52 -17.30
CA LYS A 198 0.26 11.17 -17.77
C LYS A 198 -1.17 10.77 -17.38
N ILE A 199 -1.61 11.12 -16.17
CA ILE A 199 -2.99 10.91 -15.71
C ILE A 199 -3.97 11.68 -16.59
N LYS A 200 -3.68 12.95 -16.91
CA LYS A 200 -4.53 13.80 -17.75
C LYS A 200 -4.57 13.33 -19.21
N ALA A 201 -3.50 12.72 -19.72
CA ALA A 201 -3.46 12.11 -21.04
C ALA A 201 -4.31 10.83 -21.14
N SER A 202 -4.52 10.13 -20.02
CA SER A 202 -5.34 8.92 -19.97
C SER A 202 -6.84 9.27 -20.08
N SER A 203 -7.56 8.58 -20.97
CA SER A 203 -9.00 8.77 -21.18
C SER A 203 -9.84 8.44 -19.94
N THR A 204 -9.40 7.44 -19.18
CA THR A 204 -10.01 6.98 -17.93
C THR A 204 -8.95 6.69 -16.89
N VAL A 205 -9.32 6.73 -15.61
CA VAL A 205 -8.42 6.45 -14.49
C VAL A 205 -9.09 5.54 -13.47
N SER A 206 -8.28 4.82 -12.70
CA SER A 206 -8.70 3.99 -11.58
C SER A 206 -7.92 4.39 -10.34
N TRP A 207 -8.59 4.45 -9.19
CA TRP A 207 -7.96 4.84 -7.92
C TRP A 207 -7.90 3.64 -6.99
N MET A 208 -6.78 3.50 -6.30
CA MET A 208 -6.58 2.46 -5.28
C MET A 208 -6.22 3.14 -3.97
N MET A 209 -6.97 2.84 -2.93
CA MET A 209 -6.88 3.51 -1.65
C MET A 209 -6.92 2.49 -0.52
N ASP A 210 -6.05 2.67 0.47
CA ASP A 210 -5.97 1.77 1.61
C ASP A 210 -5.67 2.59 2.87
N GLU A 211 -6.38 2.30 3.95
CA GLU A 211 -6.22 2.98 5.23
C GLU A 211 -5.21 2.21 6.08
N SER A 212 -4.28 2.92 6.71
CA SER A 212 -3.40 2.32 7.71
C SER A 212 -3.24 3.25 8.90
N THR A 213 -2.93 2.64 10.03
CA THR A 213 -2.54 3.36 11.23
C THR A 213 -1.02 3.36 11.31
N SER A 214 -0.42 4.55 11.28
CA SER A 214 1.02 4.72 11.42
C SER A 214 1.52 4.22 12.79
N ARG A 215 2.83 4.06 12.92
CA ARG A 215 3.48 3.74 14.20
C ARG A 215 3.19 4.78 15.31
N THR A 216 2.82 6.01 14.92
CA THR A 216 2.47 7.11 15.84
C THR A 216 0.96 7.22 16.09
N THR A 217 0.17 6.18 15.78
CA THR A 217 -1.30 6.10 15.95
C THR A 217 -2.12 7.04 15.06
N GLN A 218 -1.49 7.72 14.09
CA GLN A 218 -2.18 8.56 13.13
C GLN A 218 -2.74 7.72 11.98
N LYS A 219 -3.98 7.98 11.58
CA LYS A 219 -4.60 7.34 10.42
C LYS A 219 -4.18 8.05 9.15
N SER A 220 -3.65 7.30 8.20
CA SER A 220 -3.29 7.80 6.88
C SER A 220 -3.95 6.97 5.79
N LEU A 221 -4.27 7.64 4.69
CA LEU A 221 -4.80 7.03 3.48
C LEU A 221 -3.75 7.12 2.40
N ILE A 222 -3.20 5.97 1.99
CA ILE A 222 -2.29 5.93 0.85
C ILE A 222 -3.11 5.86 -0.43
N VAL A 223 -2.74 6.68 -1.41
CA VAL A 223 -3.45 6.78 -2.67
C VAL A 223 -2.53 6.40 -3.82
N TYR A 224 -2.99 5.46 -4.63
CA TYR A 224 -2.41 5.08 -5.91
C TYR A 224 -3.41 5.36 -7.02
N VAL A 225 -2.89 5.60 -8.20
CA VAL A 225 -3.66 5.78 -9.43
C VAL A 225 -3.18 4.80 -10.48
N LYS A 226 -4.12 4.20 -11.19
CA LYS A 226 -3.88 3.37 -12.35
C LYS A 226 -4.40 4.10 -13.59
N TYR A 227 -3.53 4.28 -14.58
CA TYR A 227 -3.78 5.04 -15.80
C TYR A 227 -3.13 4.34 -17.01
N LEU A 228 -3.50 4.73 -18.22
CA LEU A 228 -2.84 4.25 -19.43
C LEU A 228 -1.69 5.18 -19.82
N ASP A 229 -0.54 4.59 -20.07
CA ASP A 229 0.64 5.25 -20.61
C ASP A 229 1.20 4.39 -21.73
N ASP A 230 1.28 4.94 -22.95
CA ASP A 230 1.69 4.19 -24.14
C ASP A 230 0.94 2.85 -24.30
N PHE A 231 -0.39 2.89 -24.13
CA PHE A 231 -1.32 1.74 -24.19
C PHE A 231 -1.09 0.63 -23.15
N GLU A 232 -0.21 0.87 -22.18
CA GLU A 232 0.02 -0.03 -21.05
C GLU A 232 -0.61 0.52 -19.78
N PRO A 233 -1.31 -0.31 -19.00
CA PRO A 233 -1.77 0.10 -17.68
C PRO A 233 -0.59 0.23 -16.73
N LYS A 234 -0.38 1.43 -16.19
CA LYS A 234 0.61 1.71 -15.15
C LYS A 234 -0.09 2.06 -13.84
N THR A 235 0.45 1.57 -12.73
CA THR A 235 0.00 1.92 -11.38
C THR A 235 1.11 2.73 -10.71
N SER A 236 0.78 3.91 -10.19
CA SER A 236 1.76 4.80 -9.58
C SER A 236 1.24 5.35 -8.26
N TYR A 237 2.17 5.58 -7.33
CA TYR A 237 1.91 6.29 -6.10
C TYR A 237 1.46 7.71 -6.43
N TYR A 238 0.37 8.17 -5.80
CA TYR A 238 -0.16 9.50 -6.05
C TYR A 238 0.13 10.43 -4.86
N CYS A 239 -0.29 10.05 -3.65
CA CYS A 239 0.02 10.80 -2.44
C CYS A 239 -0.33 10.01 -1.16
N LEU A 240 0.10 10.56 -0.03
CA LEU A 240 -0.34 10.17 1.31
C LEU A 240 -1.22 11.27 1.91
N ILE A 241 -2.44 10.91 2.32
CA ILE A 241 -3.42 11.82 2.92
C ILE A 241 -3.50 11.57 4.42
N ASP A 242 -3.43 12.64 5.23
CA ASP A 242 -3.79 12.58 6.65
C ASP A 242 -5.32 12.58 6.79
N LEU A 243 -5.83 11.67 7.60
CA LEU A 243 -7.24 11.67 7.99
C LEU A 243 -7.38 12.37 9.34
N ASP A 244 -7.43 13.71 9.30
CA ASP A 244 -7.71 14.56 10.47
C ASP A 244 -9.20 14.41 10.87
N GLY A 245 -9.53 13.43 11.71
CA GLY A 245 -10.89 13.24 12.22
C GLY A 245 -11.27 11.80 12.57
N ASP A 246 -12.57 11.55 12.65
CA ASP A 246 -13.19 10.25 12.98
C ASP A 246 -13.09 9.18 11.88
N GLY A 247 -12.41 9.48 10.75
CA GLY A 247 -12.27 8.56 9.62
C GLY A 247 -13.59 8.28 8.90
N THR A 248 -14.58 9.18 8.99
CA THR A 248 -15.85 8.99 8.29
C THR A 248 -15.71 9.08 6.77
N ALA A 249 -16.62 8.42 6.05
CA ALA A 249 -16.67 8.44 4.60
C ALA A 249 -16.80 9.86 4.01
N GLN A 250 -17.37 10.81 4.78
CA GLN A 250 -17.47 12.21 4.34
C GLN A 250 -16.11 12.90 4.35
N ASN A 251 -15.36 12.79 5.45
CA ASN A 251 -14.05 13.42 5.57
C ASN A 251 -13.08 12.88 4.50
N ILE A 252 -13.11 11.57 4.27
CA ILE A 252 -12.31 10.95 3.19
C ILE A 252 -12.69 11.51 1.82
N LEU A 253 -14.00 11.62 1.52
CA LEU A 253 -14.47 12.18 0.26
C LEU A 253 -14.03 13.64 0.06
N ASP A 254 -14.02 14.44 1.12
CA ASP A 254 -13.62 15.84 1.07
C ASP A 254 -12.10 15.98 0.86
N SER A 255 -11.29 15.11 1.48
CA SER A 255 -9.86 15.01 1.22
C SER A 255 -9.55 14.59 -0.23
N ILE A 256 -10.24 13.58 -0.75
CA ILE A 256 -10.12 13.16 -2.16
C ILE A 256 -10.54 14.30 -3.11
N SER A 257 -11.61 15.02 -2.79
CA SER A 257 -12.06 16.17 -3.58
C SER A 257 -11.07 17.34 -3.54
N CYS A 258 -10.36 17.53 -2.42
CA CYS A 258 -9.32 18.54 -2.29
C CYS A 258 -8.10 18.19 -3.14
N MET A 259 -7.66 16.94 -3.06
CA MET A 259 -6.58 16.37 -3.85
C MET A 259 -6.80 16.59 -5.36
N TRP A 260 -7.94 16.17 -5.90
CA TRP A 260 -8.22 16.36 -7.33
C TRP A 260 -8.31 17.81 -7.76
N ARG A 261 -8.86 18.69 -6.91
CA ARG A 261 -8.90 20.14 -7.20
C ARG A 261 -7.52 20.76 -7.24
N LYS A 262 -6.61 20.33 -6.35
CA LYS A 262 -5.23 20.85 -6.30
C LYS A 262 -4.49 20.58 -7.61
N ASP A 263 -4.65 19.38 -8.16
CA ASP A 263 -3.91 18.94 -9.34
C ASP A 263 -4.72 19.06 -10.65
N ASP A 264 -5.92 19.67 -10.57
CA ASP A 264 -6.85 19.88 -11.68
C ASP A 264 -7.19 18.56 -12.41
N ILE A 265 -7.47 17.51 -11.62
CA ILE A 265 -7.94 16.22 -12.12
C ILE A 265 -9.45 16.25 -12.29
N ASN A 266 -9.94 15.87 -13.47
CA ASN A 266 -11.37 15.69 -13.70
C ASN A 266 -11.86 14.36 -13.09
N PRO A 267 -12.65 14.38 -12.01
CA PRO A 267 -13.05 13.16 -11.33
C PRO A 267 -14.00 12.30 -12.16
N LYS A 268 -14.66 12.86 -13.18
CA LYS A 268 -15.58 12.12 -14.07
C LYS A 268 -14.86 11.12 -14.99
N ASN A 269 -13.54 11.25 -15.17
CA ASN A 269 -12.73 10.27 -15.90
C ASN A 269 -12.49 8.99 -15.07
N THR A 270 -12.91 8.97 -13.81
CA THR A 270 -12.77 7.79 -12.97
C THR A 270 -13.72 6.69 -13.41
N CYS A 271 -13.18 5.47 -13.55
CA CYS A 271 -13.95 4.27 -13.87
C CYS A 271 -13.97 3.25 -12.73
N TRP A 272 -12.90 3.16 -11.94
CA TRP A 272 -12.78 2.21 -10.83
C TRP A 272 -12.26 2.87 -9.56
N PHE A 273 -12.74 2.37 -8.42
CA PHE A 273 -12.26 2.65 -7.08
C PHE A 273 -11.99 1.35 -6.34
N ALA A 274 -10.74 1.07 -6.01
CA ALA A 274 -10.35 -0.11 -5.26
C ALA A 274 -10.02 0.24 -3.80
N SER A 275 -10.55 -0.53 -2.85
CA SER A 275 -10.32 -0.33 -1.42
C SER A 275 -10.35 -1.64 -0.61
N ASP A 276 -9.94 -1.57 0.65
CA ASP A 276 -9.81 -2.67 1.63
C ASP A 276 -11.14 -3.25 2.18
N ASN A 277 -12.22 -3.22 1.40
CA ASN A 277 -13.57 -3.66 1.80
C ASN A 277 -14.13 -3.00 3.08
N ALA A 278 -13.48 -2.00 3.65
CA ALA A 278 -14.03 -1.29 4.80
C ALA A 278 -15.39 -0.67 4.43
N SER A 279 -16.35 -0.75 5.35
CA SER A 279 -17.70 -0.22 5.13
C SER A 279 -17.69 1.29 4.87
N THR A 280 -16.67 1.99 5.35
CA THR A 280 -16.40 3.41 5.07
C THR A 280 -16.23 3.68 3.57
N PHE A 281 -15.61 2.77 2.81
CA PHE A 281 -15.42 2.91 1.36
C PHE A 281 -16.54 2.24 0.56
N THR A 282 -16.94 1.02 0.96
CA THR A 282 -17.82 0.13 0.17
C THR A 282 -19.28 0.13 0.62
N GLY A 283 -19.62 0.89 1.66
CA GLY A 283 -20.98 0.95 2.22
C GLY A 283 -22.03 1.34 1.18
N VAL A 284 -23.11 0.56 1.14
CA VAL A 284 -24.15 0.64 0.08
C VAL A 284 -24.81 2.02 -0.02
N ASN A 285 -24.99 2.72 1.10
CA ASN A 285 -25.68 4.03 1.14
C ASN A 285 -24.76 5.18 1.52
N ASN A 286 -23.70 4.90 2.29
CA ASN A 286 -22.88 5.92 2.94
C ASN A 286 -21.38 5.74 2.69
N GLY A 287 -20.99 4.77 1.85
CA GLY A 287 -19.60 4.57 1.47
C GLY A 287 -19.07 5.72 0.59
N VAL A 288 -17.75 5.92 0.60
CA VAL A 288 -17.06 6.94 -0.21
C VAL A 288 -17.45 6.85 -1.69
N VAL A 289 -17.46 5.64 -2.26
CA VAL A 289 -17.75 5.44 -3.69
C VAL A 289 -19.20 5.81 -4.01
N GLU A 290 -20.14 5.43 -3.16
CA GLU A 290 -21.56 5.74 -3.38
C GLU A 290 -21.83 7.24 -3.28
N LYS A 291 -21.29 7.89 -2.24
CA LYS A 291 -21.39 9.35 -2.11
C LYS A 291 -20.76 10.08 -3.30
N LEU A 292 -19.65 9.56 -3.83
CA LEU A 292 -19.00 10.12 -5.01
C LEU A 292 -19.89 10.02 -6.26
N ARG A 293 -20.51 8.86 -6.51
CA ARG A 293 -21.45 8.67 -7.63
C ARG A 293 -22.57 9.69 -7.56
N GLN A 294 -23.17 9.87 -6.39
CA GLN A 294 -24.26 10.83 -6.15
C GLN A 294 -23.80 12.27 -6.37
N LYS A 295 -22.63 12.66 -5.83
CA LYS A 295 -22.07 14.01 -5.95
C LYS A 295 -21.74 14.40 -7.40
N LEU A 296 -21.34 13.44 -8.23
CA LEU A 296 -20.87 13.68 -9.61
C LEU A 296 -21.87 13.32 -10.71
N ASP A 297 -23.03 12.74 -10.36
CA ASP A 297 -23.93 12.01 -11.28
C ASP A 297 -23.17 11.00 -12.16
N ALA A 298 -22.28 10.22 -11.52
CA ALA A 298 -21.30 9.36 -12.19
C ALA A 298 -21.54 7.86 -11.88
N ASN A 299 -22.73 7.35 -12.22
CA ASN A 299 -23.15 5.96 -11.94
C ASN A 299 -22.33 4.87 -12.67
N TRP A 300 -21.40 5.27 -13.53
CA TRP A 300 -20.45 4.38 -14.19
C TRP A 300 -19.21 4.05 -13.35
N ILE A 301 -18.94 4.80 -12.28
CA ILE A 301 -17.84 4.52 -11.37
C ILE A 301 -18.12 3.21 -10.64
N GLU A 302 -17.17 2.29 -10.67
CA GLU A 302 -17.30 0.97 -10.04
C GLU A 302 -16.42 0.81 -8.82
N SER A 303 -16.93 0.09 -7.82
CA SER A 303 -16.14 -0.30 -6.65
C SER A 303 -15.52 -1.66 -6.88
N SER A 304 -14.21 -1.76 -6.63
CA SER A 304 -13.42 -2.97 -6.69
C SER A 304 -12.99 -3.39 -5.30
N PRO A 305 -13.68 -4.33 -4.64
CA PRO A 305 -13.23 -4.87 -3.37
C PRO A 305 -11.87 -5.56 -3.53
N CYS A 306 -10.95 -5.38 -2.57
CA CYS A 306 -9.67 -6.07 -2.57
C CYS A 306 -9.89 -7.59 -2.43
N ALA A 307 -9.58 -8.38 -3.46
CA ALA A 307 -9.82 -9.83 -3.42
C ALA A 307 -9.00 -10.53 -2.34
N ALA A 308 -7.79 -10.05 -2.03
CA ALA A 308 -6.97 -10.59 -0.95
C ALA A 308 -7.60 -10.39 0.43
N HIS A 309 -8.13 -9.19 0.70
CA HIS A 309 -8.86 -8.90 1.93
C HIS A 309 -10.21 -9.63 1.97
N THR A 310 -10.94 -9.68 0.84
CA THR A 310 -12.17 -10.48 0.70
C THR A 310 -11.91 -11.93 1.07
N PHE A 311 -10.83 -12.50 0.55
CA PHE A 311 -10.40 -13.85 0.87
C PHE A 311 -10.09 -13.95 2.35
N SER A 312 -9.32 -13.03 2.94
CA SER A 312 -9.06 -12.98 4.38
C SER A 312 -10.34 -13.01 5.25
N LEU A 313 -11.35 -12.23 4.86
CA LEU A 313 -12.65 -12.19 5.53
C LEU A 313 -13.44 -13.49 5.43
N VAL A 314 -13.25 -14.29 4.38
CA VAL A 314 -13.88 -15.62 4.28
C VAL A 314 -13.43 -16.51 5.44
N GLY A 315 -12.21 -16.35 5.96
CA GLY A 315 -11.58 -17.30 6.89
C GLY A 315 -11.81 -16.94 8.31
N SER A 316 -11.63 -15.65 8.58
CA SER A 316 -12.04 -15.08 9.85
C SER A 316 -13.53 -15.37 10.09
N GLN A 317 -14.40 -15.27 9.08
CA GLN A 317 -15.82 -15.60 9.22
C GLN A 317 -16.14 -17.10 9.15
N ALA A 318 -15.30 -17.90 8.47
CA ALA A 318 -15.42 -19.35 8.49
C ALA A 318 -15.17 -19.95 9.88
N ALA A 319 -14.54 -19.22 10.80
CA ALA A 319 -14.35 -19.66 12.18
C ALA A 319 -15.62 -19.56 13.04
N TYR A 320 -16.70 -18.94 12.56
CA TYR A 320 -17.92 -18.67 13.33
C TYR A 320 -19.18 -19.26 12.68
N THR A 321 -20.14 -19.66 13.51
CA THR A 321 -21.48 -20.14 13.13
C THR A 321 -22.55 -19.54 14.05
N LEU A 322 -23.82 -19.64 13.65
CA LEU A 322 -24.93 -19.26 14.52
C LEU A 322 -25.08 -20.30 15.63
N THR A 323 -25.05 -19.85 16.88
CA THR A 323 -25.39 -20.66 18.05
C THR A 323 -26.90 -20.77 18.21
N ASP A 324 -27.36 -21.67 19.07
CA ASP A 324 -28.79 -21.89 19.37
C ASP A 324 -29.53 -20.59 19.79
N ASP A 325 -28.81 -19.59 20.29
CA ASP A 325 -29.32 -18.25 20.66
C ASP A 325 -29.37 -17.26 19.48
N ASN A 326 -29.20 -17.71 18.23
CA ASN A 326 -29.05 -16.88 17.03
C ASN A 326 -27.90 -15.85 17.10
N LYS A 327 -26.89 -16.11 17.92
CA LYS A 327 -25.67 -15.29 18.01
C LYS A 327 -24.55 -15.93 17.21
N LEU A 328 -23.70 -15.12 16.59
CA LEU A 328 -22.49 -15.64 15.95
C LEU A 328 -21.50 -16.07 17.03
N GLY A 329 -21.23 -17.36 17.13
CA GLY A 329 -20.25 -17.96 18.04
C GLY A 329 -19.22 -18.80 17.28
N PRO A 330 -18.05 -19.11 17.86
CA PRO A 330 -17.04 -19.92 17.19
C PRO A 330 -17.58 -21.33 16.88
N ILE A 331 -17.26 -21.86 15.69
CA ILE A 331 -17.67 -23.22 15.26
C ILE A 331 -17.19 -24.26 16.25
N SER A 332 -15.95 -24.14 16.73
CA SER A 332 -15.43 -25.04 17.76
C SER A 332 -14.28 -24.43 18.53
N SER A 333 -14.09 -24.93 19.76
CA SER A 333 -12.98 -24.46 20.59
C SER A 333 -11.61 -24.85 20.01
N SER A 334 -11.48 -25.96 19.29
CA SER A 334 -10.17 -26.45 18.83
C SER A 334 -9.73 -25.76 17.53
N VAL A 335 -10.65 -25.57 16.57
CA VAL A 335 -10.40 -24.78 15.35
C VAL A 335 -10.13 -23.31 15.71
N SER A 336 -10.95 -22.71 16.58
CA SER A 336 -10.77 -21.31 16.98
C SER A 336 -9.57 -21.06 17.91
N LYS A 337 -9.00 -22.09 18.55
CA LYS A 337 -7.77 -21.96 19.37
C LYS A 337 -6.48 -22.10 18.57
N LEU A 338 -6.55 -22.48 17.29
CA LEU A 338 -5.34 -22.73 16.48
C LEU A 338 -4.48 -21.45 16.37
N GLU A 339 -5.08 -20.31 16.05
CA GLU A 339 -4.37 -19.03 15.90
C GLU A 339 -3.65 -18.60 17.19
N SER A 340 -4.32 -18.77 18.33
CA SER A 340 -3.72 -18.54 19.66
C SER A 340 -2.55 -19.49 19.91
N SER A 341 -2.68 -20.75 19.52
CA SER A 341 -1.63 -21.77 19.67
C SER A 341 -0.39 -21.42 18.83
N ILE A 342 -0.58 -21.05 17.56
CA ILE A 342 0.48 -20.60 16.66
C ILE A 342 1.19 -19.37 17.24
N SER A 343 0.43 -18.40 17.75
CA SER A 343 0.97 -17.19 18.36
C SER A 343 1.81 -17.49 19.60
N LYS A 344 1.39 -18.44 20.45
CA LYS A 344 2.17 -18.89 21.61
C LYS A 344 3.50 -19.53 21.20
N ILE A 345 3.49 -20.40 20.18
CA ILE A 345 4.73 -21.01 19.64
C ILE A 345 5.67 -19.90 19.17
N TYR A 346 5.17 -18.97 18.33
CA TYR A 346 5.97 -17.86 17.83
C TYR A 346 6.57 -17.03 18.99
N ASN A 347 5.75 -16.60 19.95
CA ASN A 347 6.19 -15.78 21.08
C ASN A 347 7.21 -16.50 21.98
N TYR A 348 7.10 -17.82 22.12
CA TYR A 348 8.06 -18.60 22.91
C TYR A 348 9.46 -18.56 22.29
N PHE A 349 9.59 -18.70 20.96
CA PHE A 349 10.88 -18.70 20.28
C PHE A 349 11.39 -17.30 19.88
N SER A 350 10.51 -16.35 19.53
CA SER A 350 10.90 -15.02 19.05
C SER A 350 11.58 -14.17 20.12
N ARG A 351 11.29 -14.44 21.40
CA ARG A 351 11.81 -13.69 22.55
C ARG A 351 13.18 -14.16 23.06
N SER A 352 13.77 -15.21 22.47
CA SER A 352 15.03 -15.76 22.96
C SER A 352 15.89 -16.33 21.84
N SER A 353 17.06 -15.72 21.62
CA SER A 353 18.09 -16.24 20.73
C SER A 353 18.55 -17.64 21.14
N SER A 354 18.67 -17.90 22.45
CA SER A 354 19.01 -19.23 22.99
C SER A 354 17.98 -20.30 22.60
N ARG A 355 16.67 -20.01 22.69
CA ARG A 355 15.62 -20.96 22.26
C ARG A 355 15.68 -21.23 20.75
N GLN A 356 15.97 -20.22 19.94
CA GLN A 356 16.14 -20.38 18.49
C GLN A 356 17.39 -21.21 18.14
N THR A 357 18.52 -20.97 18.79
CA THR A 357 19.75 -21.73 18.58
C THR A 357 19.55 -23.21 18.92
N ARG A 358 18.86 -23.51 20.02
CA ARG A 358 18.52 -24.90 20.39
C ARG A 358 17.66 -25.59 19.34
N LEU A 359 16.63 -24.90 18.85
CA LEU A 359 15.80 -25.42 17.75
C LEU A 359 16.62 -25.71 16.51
N LYS A 360 17.51 -24.79 16.11
CA LYS A 360 18.40 -24.98 14.96
C LYS A 360 19.34 -26.17 15.12
N ASN A 361 19.90 -26.37 16.31
CA ASN A 361 20.77 -27.52 16.59
C ASN A 361 20.03 -28.84 16.38
N TRP A 362 18.78 -28.94 16.87
CA TRP A 362 17.94 -30.12 16.65
C TRP A 362 17.51 -30.27 15.20
N GLN A 363 17.17 -29.19 14.51
CA GLN A 363 16.88 -29.22 13.07
C GLN A 363 18.09 -29.75 12.28
N ARG A 364 19.31 -29.26 12.57
CA ARG A 364 20.55 -29.75 11.94
C ARG A 364 20.80 -31.23 12.24
N PHE A 365 20.63 -31.63 13.49
CA PHE A 365 20.82 -33.02 13.92
C PHE A 365 19.84 -33.99 13.23
N LEU A 366 18.60 -33.54 12.99
CA LEU A 366 17.57 -34.28 12.28
C LEU A 366 17.60 -34.07 10.74
N GLU A 367 18.67 -33.47 10.21
CA GLU A 367 18.86 -33.20 8.77
C GLU A 367 17.70 -32.40 8.14
N GLN A 368 17.11 -31.48 8.89
CA GLN A 368 16.01 -30.62 8.46
C GLN A 368 16.49 -29.23 8.05
N PRO A 369 15.76 -28.53 7.16
CA PRO A 369 16.01 -27.12 6.92
C PRO A 369 15.89 -26.30 8.22
N GLU A 370 16.77 -25.32 8.40
CA GLU A 370 16.67 -24.37 9.51
C GLU A 370 15.46 -23.45 9.33
N LEU A 371 14.35 -23.81 9.96
CA LEU A 371 13.09 -23.09 9.84
C LEU A 371 12.82 -22.26 11.09
N GLN A 372 12.57 -20.97 10.88
CA GLN A 372 12.07 -20.07 11.93
C GLN A 372 10.53 -20.07 11.95
N PHE A 373 9.96 -20.04 13.14
CA PHE A 373 8.52 -19.83 13.28
C PHE A 373 8.17 -18.39 12.94
N LYS A 374 7.11 -18.22 12.13
CA LYS A 374 6.68 -16.91 11.62
C LYS A 374 5.51 -16.37 12.43
N ARG A 375 5.49 -15.05 12.61
CA ARG A 375 4.38 -14.33 13.24
C ARG A 375 3.10 -14.48 12.42
N LEU A 376 2.00 -14.77 13.11
CA LEU A 376 0.67 -14.75 12.53
C LEU A 376 0.16 -13.30 12.42
N PHE A 377 -0.46 -12.97 11.29
CA PHE A 377 -1.08 -11.66 11.05
C PHE A 377 -2.58 -11.84 10.75
N ASP A 378 -3.43 -11.41 11.68
CA ASP A 378 -4.90 -11.61 11.65
C ASP A 378 -5.57 -11.08 10.37
N ILE A 379 -4.99 -10.04 9.76
CA ILE A 379 -5.55 -9.38 8.57
C ILE A 379 -5.18 -10.11 7.27
N ARG A 380 -4.15 -10.97 7.29
CA ARG A 380 -3.61 -11.66 6.10
C ARG A 380 -3.72 -13.17 6.25
N TRP A 381 -4.72 -13.78 5.60
CA TRP A 381 -4.86 -15.24 5.59
C TRP A 381 -3.61 -15.97 5.11
N SER A 382 -2.86 -15.39 4.15
CA SER A 382 -1.58 -15.94 3.69
C SER A 382 -0.58 -16.18 4.83
N SER A 383 -0.64 -15.38 5.90
CA SER A 383 0.23 -15.55 7.08
C SER A 383 -0.02 -16.86 7.82
N ILE A 384 -1.26 -17.36 7.85
CA ILE A 384 -1.60 -18.64 8.49
C ILE A 384 -0.82 -19.77 7.81
N ARG A 385 -0.80 -19.78 6.47
CA ARG A 385 -0.05 -20.78 5.68
C ARG A 385 1.44 -20.73 6.03
N ASP A 386 2.00 -19.53 6.05
CA ASP A 386 3.42 -19.30 6.33
C ASP A 386 3.82 -19.63 7.77
N SER A 387 2.91 -19.46 8.74
CA SER A 387 3.14 -19.82 10.15
C SER A 387 2.96 -21.32 10.43
N ILE A 388 2.01 -22.00 9.77
CA ILE A 388 1.76 -23.44 9.97
C ILE A 388 2.89 -24.29 9.37
N ARG A 389 3.39 -23.96 8.19
CA ARG A 389 4.36 -24.79 7.46
C ARG A 389 5.64 -25.11 8.26
N PRO A 390 6.31 -24.16 8.94
CA PRO A 390 7.42 -24.46 9.83
C PRO A 390 7.03 -25.37 10.99
N ILE A 391 5.83 -25.20 11.57
CA ILE A 391 5.37 -26.03 12.69
C ILE A 391 5.21 -27.48 12.25
N ILE A 392 4.49 -27.73 11.15
CA ILE A 392 4.29 -29.07 10.58
C ILE A 392 5.62 -29.79 10.37
N LYS A 393 6.58 -29.11 9.74
CA LYS A 393 7.91 -29.66 9.48
C LYS A 393 8.69 -30.00 10.75
N ASN A 394 8.38 -29.38 11.88
CA ASN A 394 9.05 -29.64 13.16
C ASN A 394 8.26 -30.60 14.08
N ILE A 395 7.11 -31.13 13.64
CA ILE A 395 6.29 -32.11 14.39
C ILE A 395 6.07 -33.44 13.65
N GLU A 396 6.36 -33.51 12.35
CA GLU A 396 6.34 -34.76 11.56
C GLU A 396 7.17 -35.87 12.26
N PRO A 397 6.79 -37.16 12.22
CA PRO A 397 7.41 -38.20 13.04
C PRO A 397 8.92 -38.38 12.86
N ASN A 398 9.43 -38.16 11.66
CA ASN A 398 10.86 -38.27 11.35
C ASN A 398 11.64 -36.99 11.71
N SER A 399 11.03 -36.05 12.42
CA SER A 399 11.30 -34.63 12.25
C SER A 399 10.77 -33.78 13.42
N GLN A 400 10.87 -34.32 14.65
CA GLN A 400 10.20 -33.81 15.85
C GLN A 400 11.01 -32.78 16.67
N ALA A 401 11.80 -31.93 16.00
CA ALA A 401 12.67 -30.96 16.67
C ALA A 401 11.91 -30.07 17.66
N LEU A 402 10.68 -29.65 17.35
CA LEU A 402 9.87 -28.82 18.25
C LEU A 402 9.53 -29.55 19.55
N PHE A 403 9.12 -30.82 19.46
CA PHE A 403 8.78 -31.58 20.66
C PHE A 403 10.01 -31.88 21.52
N ILE A 404 11.14 -32.25 20.90
CA ILE A 404 12.39 -32.54 21.60
C ILE A 404 12.87 -31.31 22.37
N VAL A 405 12.95 -30.15 21.72
CA VAL A 405 13.38 -28.90 22.39
C VAL A 405 12.51 -28.56 23.59
N LEU A 406 11.19 -28.71 23.47
CA LEU A 406 10.27 -28.42 24.57
C LEU A 406 10.38 -29.47 25.70
N ASP A 407 10.58 -30.75 25.35
CA ASP A 407 10.78 -31.84 26.31
C ASP A 407 12.06 -31.65 27.13
N GLU A 408 13.19 -31.42 26.46
CA GLU A 408 14.47 -31.12 27.08
C GLU A 408 14.40 -29.88 27.95
N THR A 409 13.82 -28.79 27.41
CA THR A 409 13.71 -27.55 28.17
C THR A 409 12.81 -27.72 29.39
N SER A 410 11.75 -28.52 29.31
CA SER A 410 10.87 -28.76 30.45
C SER A 410 11.48 -29.63 31.55
N SER A 411 12.46 -30.47 31.20
CA SER A 411 13.01 -31.51 32.10
C SER A 411 14.38 -31.17 32.68
N ASP A 412 15.17 -30.35 32.00
CA ASP A 412 16.53 -30.02 32.40
C ASP A 412 16.56 -28.87 33.43
N TRP A 413 17.25 -29.09 34.55
CA TRP A 413 17.41 -28.14 35.65
C TRP A 413 18.35 -26.98 35.34
N ILE A 414 19.05 -27.03 34.19
CA ILE A 414 19.88 -25.92 33.72
C ILE A 414 19.04 -24.68 33.34
N TYR A 415 17.75 -24.87 33.04
CA TYR A 415 16.85 -23.80 32.62
C TYR A 415 16.08 -23.19 33.80
N SER A 416 15.70 -21.92 33.67
CA SER A 416 14.92 -21.20 34.68
C SER A 416 13.56 -21.86 34.92
N ILE A 417 13.01 -21.71 36.13
CA ILE A 417 11.69 -22.26 36.47
C ILE A 417 10.63 -21.80 35.45
N ALA A 418 10.60 -20.51 35.14
CA ALA A 418 9.68 -19.92 34.17
C ALA A 418 9.82 -20.53 32.77
N ASP A 419 11.05 -20.78 32.30
CA ASP A 419 11.29 -21.39 30.98
C ASP A 419 10.82 -22.84 30.94
N ARG A 420 11.08 -23.61 32.00
CA ARG A 420 10.64 -25.00 32.12
C ARG A 420 9.12 -25.10 32.15
N GLU A 421 8.46 -24.24 32.91
CA GLU A 421 6.99 -24.17 33.00
C GLU A 421 6.38 -23.81 31.65
N ALA A 422 6.87 -22.75 31.00
CA ALA A 422 6.39 -22.32 29.69
C ALA A 422 6.58 -23.41 28.62
N ALA A 423 7.74 -24.09 28.62
CA ALA A 423 8.03 -25.20 27.73
C ALA A 423 7.07 -26.38 27.97
N ASN A 424 6.82 -26.72 29.24
CA ASN A 424 5.93 -27.81 29.61
C ASN A 424 4.47 -27.53 29.23
N GLU A 425 3.97 -26.30 29.46
CA GLU A 425 2.63 -25.90 29.05
C GLU A 425 2.46 -25.99 27.53
N LEU A 426 3.43 -25.46 26.77
CA LEU A 426 3.40 -25.52 25.32
C LEU A 426 3.47 -26.97 24.83
N ARG A 427 4.38 -27.79 25.38
CA ARG A 427 4.50 -29.22 25.06
C ARG A 427 3.19 -29.97 25.28
N LYS A 428 2.56 -29.79 26.45
CA LYS A 428 1.26 -30.41 26.76
C LYS A 428 0.20 -29.99 25.74
N GLN A 429 0.13 -28.69 25.41
CA GLN A 429 -0.82 -28.18 24.44
C GLN A 429 -0.63 -28.80 23.04
N LEU A 430 0.62 -28.92 22.57
CA LEU A 430 0.94 -29.43 21.23
C LEU A 430 0.81 -30.96 21.10
N LEU A 431 0.92 -31.72 22.20
CA LEU A 431 0.77 -33.18 22.20
C LEU A 431 -0.69 -33.65 22.31
N ARG A 432 -1.66 -32.74 22.35
CA ARG A 432 -3.08 -33.11 22.31
C ARG A 432 -3.49 -33.50 20.89
N ASP A 433 -4.20 -34.62 20.78
CA ASP A 433 -4.72 -35.14 19.50
C ASP A 433 -5.65 -34.11 18.82
N ASP A 434 -6.38 -33.29 19.60
CA ASP A 434 -7.21 -32.22 19.04
C ASP A 434 -6.40 -31.13 18.31
N PHE A 435 -5.29 -30.70 18.90
CA PHE A 435 -4.39 -29.72 18.28
C PHE A 435 -3.72 -30.29 17.03
N LEU A 436 -3.15 -31.50 17.11
CA LEU A 436 -2.44 -32.12 16.00
C LEU A 436 -3.37 -32.40 14.82
N PHE A 437 -4.55 -32.96 15.08
CA PHE A 437 -5.57 -33.15 14.05
C PHE A 437 -5.93 -31.82 13.37
N THR A 438 -6.16 -30.76 14.16
CA THR A 438 -6.56 -29.45 13.66
C THR A 438 -5.44 -28.76 12.87
N ILE A 439 -4.19 -28.81 13.31
CA ILE A 439 -3.08 -28.16 12.59
C ILE A 439 -2.75 -28.88 11.28
N HIS A 440 -2.83 -30.22 11.24
CA HIS A 440 -2.68 -30.98 10.00
C HIS A 440 -3.84 -30.70 9.02
N PHE A 441 -5.08 -30.62 9.53
CA PHE A 441 -6.25 -30.19 8.74
C PHE A 441 -6.03 -28.80 8.11
N HIS A 442 -5.65 -27.80 8.92
CA HIS A 442 -5.40 -26.45 8.41
C HIS A 442 -4.17 -26.40 7.49
N HIS A 443 -3.15 -27.25 7.70
CA HIS A 443 -2.06 -27.33 6.75
C HIS A 443 -2.54 -27.74 5.37
N ASP A 444 -3.33 -28.82 5.26
CA ASP A 444 -3.89 -29.29 3.99
C ASP A 444 -4.83 -28.26 3.36
N LEU A 445 -5.68 -27.62 4.17
CA LEU A 445 -6.60 -26.59 3.72
C LEU A 445 -5.86 -25.38 3.12
N HIS A 446 -4.83 -24.88 3.81
CA HIS A 446 -4.11 -23.66 3.41
C HIS A 446 -3.02 -23.93 2.35
N GLU A 447 -2.35 -25.08 2.39
CA GLU A 447 -1.29 -25.42 1.44
C GLU A 447 -1.85 -26.06 0.17
N CYS A 448 -2.69 -27.10 0.31
CA CYS A 448 -3.13 -27.94 -0.81
C CYS A 448 -4.40 -27.42 -1.48
N ALA A 449 -5.44 -27.08 -0.69
CA ALA A 449 -6.71 -26.63 -1.26
C ALA A 449 -6.66 -25.17 -1.71
N LEU A 450 -6.25 -24.27 -0.80
CA LEU A 450 -6.35 -22.81 -0.98
C LEU A 450 -5.01 -22.13 -1.31
N GLY A 451 -3.90 -22.85 -1.24
CA GLY A 451 -2.57 -22.32 -1.56
C GLY A 451 -2.49 -21.69 -2.96
N PRO A 452 -3.04 -22.32 -4.02
CA PRO A 452 -3.09 -21.72 -5.35
C PRO A 452 -3.87 -20.40 -5.41
N VAL A 453 -4.99 -20.27 -4.67
CA VAL A 453 -5.77 -19.02 -4.60
C VAL A 453 -4.94 -17.93 -3.92
N THR A 454 -4.26 -18.26 -2.83
CA THR A 454 -3.40 -17.30 -2.11
C THR A 454 -2.28 -16.77 -2.99
N LYS A 455 -1.64 -17.63 -3.79
CA LYS A 455 -0.61 -17.23 -4.76
C LYS A 455 -1.18 -16.38 -5.89
N ALA A 456 -2.31 -16.79 -6.45
CA ALA A 456 -3.03 -16.04 -7.47
C ALA A 456 -3.42 -14.63 -7.02
N LEU A 457 -3.79 -14.45 -5.75
CA LEU A 457 -4.12 -13.13 -5.19
C LEU A 457 -2.91 -12.20 -5.01
N GLN A 458 -1.68 -12.75 -5.05
CA GLN A 458 -0.43 -12.00 -5.01
C GLN A 458 0.07 -11.65 -6.42
N ASP A 459 -0.47 -12.30 -7.45
CA ASP A 459 -0.18 -12.01 -8.85
C ASP A 459 -0.88 -10.71 -9.26
N ASP A 460 -0.12 -9.74 -9.74
CA ASP A 460 -0.61 -8.47 -10.23
C ASP A 460 -1.15 -8.55 -11.67
N ASP A 461 -0.95 -9.67 -12.39
CA ASP A 461 -1.45 -9.89 -13.76
C ASP A 461 -2.64 -10.83 -13.89
N ILE A 462 -3.13 -11.43 -12.79
CA ILE A 462 -4.21 -12.40 -12.89
C ILE A 462 -5.48 -11.76 -13.48
N SER A 463 -6.07 -12.42 -14.49
CA SER A 463 -7.35 -11.97 -15.04
C SER A 463 -8.51 -12.21 -14.09
N TYR A 464 -9.58 -11.42 -14.25
CA TYR A 464 -10.80 -11.62 -13.47
C TYR A 464 -11.40 -13.03 -13.68
N LEU A 465 -11.45 -13.50 -14.94
CA LEU A 465 -12.02 -14.81 -15.27
C LEU A 465 -11.20 -15.97 -14.69
N GLU A 466 -9.87 -15.89 -14.74
CA GLU A 466 -9.00 -16.92 -14.15
C GLU A 466 -9.14 -16.98 -12.63
N LEU A 467 -9.20 -15.83 -11.96
CA LEU A 467 -9.42 -15.78 -10.52
C LEU A 467 -10.76 -16.44 -10.15
N MET A 468 -11.84 -16.09 -10.85
CA MET A 468 -13.16 -16.66 -10.60
C MET A 468 -13.21 -18.16 -10.91
N LYS A 469 -12.59 -18.60 -12.01
CA LYS A 469 -12.46 -20.01 -12.37
C LYS A 469 -11.71 -20.80 -11.30
N LEU A 470 -10.58 -20.26 -10.82
CA LEU A 470 -9.78 -20.87 -9.77
C LEU A 470 -10.60 -21.01 -8.47
N ILE A 471 -11.35 -19.98 -8.08
CA ILE A 471 -12.24 -20.03 -6.91
C ILE A 471 -13.30 -21.12 -7.09
N ASP A 472 -13.96 -21.19 -8.26
CA ASP A 472 -14.98 -22.20 -8.55
C ASP A 472 -14.41 -23.63 -8.52
N GLU A 473 -13.21 -23.83 -9.05
CA GLU A 473 -12.49 -25.10 -8.97
C GLU A 473 -12.19 -25.49 -7.52
N LYS A 474 -11.73 -24.54 -6.69
CA LYS A 474 -11.45 -24.81 -5.27
C LYS A 474 -12.72 -25.06 -4.46
N LYS A 475 -13.83 -24.37 -4.75
CA LYS A 475 -15.13 -24.68 -4.14
C LYS A 475 -15.58 -26.10 -4.47
N LYS A 476 -15.42 -26.55 -5.72
CA LYS A 476 -15.73 -27.93 -6.13
C LYS A 476 -14.84 -28.95 -5.38
N MET A 477 -13.56 -28.65 -5.22
CA MET A 477 -12.64 -29.50 -4.47
C MET A 477 -13.03 -29.62 -2.99
N LEU A 478 -13.33 -28.50 -2.33
CA LEU A 478 -13.75 -28.48 -0.92
C LEU A 478 -15.09 -29.21 -0.70
N ARG A 479 -16.05 -29.09 -1.62
CA ARG A 479 -17.29 -29.88 -1.59
C ARG A 479 -17.01 -31.38 -1.62
N LYS A 480 -16.13 -31.83 -2.53
CA LYS A 480 -15.72 -33.25 -2.60
C LYS A 480 -15.06 -33.77 -1.32
N TRP A 481 -14.40 -32.91 -0.54
CA TRP A 481 -13.80 -33.32 0.75
C TRP A 481 -14.86 -33.74 1.77
N ILE A 482 -16.06 -33.14 1.72
CA ILE A 482 -17.11 -33.31 2.74
C ILE A 482 -18.35 -34.08 2.27
N GLU A 483 -18.55 -34.25 0.95
CA GLU A 483 -19.71 -34.97 0.38
C GLU A 483 -19.69 -36.48 0.61
N GLN A 484 -18.53 -37.06 0.91
CA GLN A 484 -18.37 -38.50 1.09
C GLN A 484 -18.81 -38.96 2.48
N GLN A 485 -19.29 -40.21 2.60
CA GLN A 485 -19.69 -40.80 3.89
C GLN A 485 -18.55 -40.80 4.91
N THR A 486 -17.31 -40.90 4.43
CA THR A 486 -16.07 -40.60 5.17
C THR A 486 -15.36 -39.45 4.48
N PRO A 487 -15.10 -38.32 5.18
CA PRO A 487 -14.43 -37.18 4.57
C PRO A 487 -13.06 -37.55 3.99
N MET A 488 -12.76 -36.97 2.83
CA MET A 488 -11.48 -37.14 2.17
C MET A 488 -10.55 -36.00 2.58
N TRP A 489 -9.68 -36.29 3.53
CA TRP A 489 -8.69 -35.34 4.02
C TRP A 489 -7.49 -35.21 3.09
N GLY A 490 -6.74 -34.12 3.25
CA GLY A 490 -5.48 -33.95 2.55
C GLY A 490 -4.39 -34.91 3.05
N PRO A 491 -3.22 -34.88 2.39
CA PRO A 491 -2.14 -35.82 2.66
C PRO A 491 -1.58 -35.69 4.08
N SER A 492 -1.50 -34.48 4.63
CA SER A 492 -0.90 -34.26 5.95
C SER A 492 -1.75 -34.86 7.06
N LEU A 493 -3.06 -34.59 7.05
CA LEU A 493 -3.98 -35.15 8.03
C LEU A 493 -4.16 -36.66 7.85
N SER A 494 -4.19 -37.14 6.61
CA SER A 494 -4.29 -38.58 6.33
C SER A 494 -3.09 -39.34 6.88
N ASN A 495 -1.87 -38.83 6.67
CA ASN A 495 -0.65 -39.43 7.22
C ASN A 495 -0.64 -39.37 8.75
N TYR A 496 -1.00 -38.22 9.34
CA TYR A 496 -1.13 -38.08 10.79
C TYR A 496 -2.06 -39.13 11.40
N ILE A 497 -3.26 -39.33 10.83
CA ILE A 497 -4.24 -40.31 11.32
C ILE A 497 -3.67 -41.74 11.26
N GLN A 498 -2.92 -42.08 10.20
CA GLN A 498 -2.31 -43.39 10.02
C GLN A 498 -1.13 -43.65 10.97
N GLU A 499 -0.27 -42.65 11.16
CA GLU A 499 0.95 -42.76 11.97
C GLU A 499 0.66 -42.68 13.48
N SER A 500 -0.47 -42.08 13.87
CA SER A 500 -0.84 -41.87 15.27
C SER A 500 -1.45 -43.09 15.99
N ASN A 501 -1.26 -44.29 15.45
CA ASN A 501 -1.85 -45.52 15.98
C ASN A 501 -1.37 -45.82 17.42
N LYS A 502 -2.30 -46.16 18.32
CA LYS A 502 -2.08 -46.46 19.76
C LYS A 502 -1.62 -45.26 20.62
N ASN A 503 -2.05 -44.05 20.32
CA ASN A 503 -1.72 -42.83 21.10
C ASN A 503 -0.22 -42.49 21.11
N LEU A 504 0.51 -42.86 20.05
CA LEU A 504 1.89 -42.46 19.82
C LEU A 504 1.96 -41.68 18.53
N TYR A 505 2.77 -40.63 18.47
CA TYR A 505 3.08 -39.91 17.25
C TYR A 505 4.59 -39.62 17.24
N GLY A 506 5.32 -40.34 16.38
CA GLY A 506 6.77 -40.43 16.45
C GLY A 506 7.22 -40.96 17.83
N LEU A 507 8.09 -40.20 18.50
CA LEU A 507 8.66 -40.52 19.81
C LEU A 507 7.74 -40.18 20.99
N PHE A 508 6.66 -39.43 20.76
CA PHE A 508 5.85 -38.84 21.83
C PHE A 508 4.49 -39.51 21.97
N LYS A 509 4.02 -39.64 23.23
CA LYS A 509 2.63 -40.04 23.52
C LYS A 509 1.71 -38.84 23.32
N ILE A 510 0.57 -39.07 22.68
CA ILE A 510 -0.46 -38.06 22.45
C ILE A 510 -1.65 -38.26 23.38
N GLU A 511 -2.26 -37.16 23.82
CA GLU A 511 -3.49 -37.19 24.60
C GLU A 511 -4.69 -37.40 23.66
N PRO A 512 -5.43 -38.52 23.77
CA PRO A 512 -6.44 -38.89 22.79
C PRO A 512 -7.65 -37.93 22.81
N ALA A 513 -8.19 -37.64 21.62
CA ALA A 513 -9.38 -36.82 21.45
C ALA A 513 -10.46 -37.57 20.66
N ASN A 514 -11.69 -37.03 20.65
CA ASN A 514 -12.78 -37.59 19.85
C ASN A 514 -12.62 -37.17 18.38
N ARG A 515 -11.87 -37.97 17.61
CA ARG A 515 -11.64 -37.72 16.17
C ARG A 515 -12.90 -37.66 15.32
N LYS A 516 -13.98 -38.36 15.70
CA LYS A 516 -15.27 -38.25 14.99
C LYS A 516 -15.88 -36.87 15.17
N LYS A 517 -15.83 -36.33 16.38
CA LYS A 517 -16.26 -34.95 16.68
C LYS A 517 -15.40 -33.94 15.92
N LEU A 518 -14.07 -34.09 15.95
CA LEU A 518 -13.15 -33.20 15.23
C LEU A 518 -13.38 -33.22 13.71
N SER A 519 -13.62 -34.41 13.16
CA SER A 519 -13.99 -34.60 11.75
C SER A 519 -15.25 -33.82 11.38
N GLN A 520 -16.30 -33.86 12.23
CA GLN A 520 -17.52 -33.10 12.02
C GLN A 520 -17.26 -31.58 12.08
N GLU A 521 -16.50 -31.12 13.07
CA GLU A 521 -16.12 -29.70 13.21
C GLU A 521 -15.36 -29.18 11.98
N CYS A 522 -14.43 -29.98 11.43
CA CYS A 522 -13.73 -29.67 10.18
C CYS A 522 -14.70 -29.58 8.98
N CYS A 523 -15.67 -30.48 8.88
CA CYS A 523 -16.71 -30.43 7.84
C CYS A 523 -17.57 -29.16 7.97
N ASP A 524 -17.96 -28.80 9.19
CA ASP A 524 -18.75 -27.59 9.46
C ASP A 524 -17.96 -26.32 9.10
N HIS A 525 -16.66 -26.29 9.41
CA HIS A 525 -15.76 -25.21 9.00
C HIS A 525 -15.66 -25.08 7.48
N ILE A 526 -15.51 -26.18 6.73
CA ILE A 526 -15.50 -26.16 5.26
C ILE A 526 -16.85 -25.67 4.72
N ASN A 527 -17.97 -26.15 5.27
CA ASN A 527 -19.31 -25.70 4.86
C ASN A 527 -19.48 -24.20 5.04
N ARG A 528 -19.06 -23.66 6.20
CA ARG A 528 -19.10 -22.22 6.45
C ARG A 528 -18.19 -21.46 5.47
N MET A 529 -17.01 -21.98 5.19
CA MET A 529 -16.08 -21.38 4.23
C MET A 529 -16.69 -21.33 2.82
N LEU A 530 -17.35 -22.39 2.37
CA LEU A 530 -18.05 -22.42 1.08
C LEU A 530 -19.17 -21.37 1.03
N GLN A 531 -19.96 -21.23 2.10
CA GLN A 531 -20.99 -20.19 2.20
C GLN A 531 -20.40 -18.77 2.10
N GLU A 532 -19.30 -18.50 2.81
CA GLU A 532 -18.64 -17.20 2.76
C GLU A 532 -17.97 -16.94 1.41
N LEU A 533 -17.40 -17.96 0.75
CA LEU A 533 -16.88 -17.84 -0.61
C LEU A 533 -17.99 -17.47 -1.60
N ASP A 534 -19.13 -18.17 -1.56
CA ASP A 534 -20.26 -17.89 -2.46
C ASP A 534 -20.88 -16.51 -2.18
N ARG A 535 -20.94 -16.09 -0.91
CA ARG A 535 -21.46 -14.78 -0.52
C ARG A 535 -20.57 -13.62 -0.95
N ARG A 536 -19.25 -13.80 -0.94
CA ARG A 536 -18.27 -12.72 -1.10
C ARG A 536 -17.65 -12.63 -2.50
N PHE A 537 -17.50 -13.75 -3.18
CA PHE A 537 -16.98 -13.82 -4.55
C PHE A 537 -18.13 -13.98 -5.56
N VAL A 538 -19.01 -12.99 -5.58
CA VAL A 538 -20.10 -12.92 -6.56
C VAL A 538 -19.54 -12.49 -7.92
N ARG A 539 -20.02 -13.13 -8.99
CA ARG A 539 -19.63 -12.78 -10.36
C ARG A 539 -20.14 -11.39 -10.74
N SER A 540 -19.25 -10.55 -11.25
CA SER A 540 -19.55 -9.20 -11.72
C SER A 540 -19.91 -9.27 -13.20
N VAL A 541 -21.19 -9.05 -13.51
CA VAL A 541 -21.70 -9.00 -14.89
C VAL A 541 -20.88 -8.03 -15.75
N LEU A 542 -20.47 -6.89 -15.18
CA LEU A 542 -19.64 -5.93 -15.88
C LEU A 542 -18.25 -6.49 -16.21
N ARG A 543 -17.54 -7.06 -15.23
CA ARG A 543 -16.20 -7.60 -15.46
C ARG A 543 -16.22 -8.79 -16.40
N GLU A 544 -17.25 -9.65 -16.32
CA GLU A 544 -17.43 -10.75 -17.28
C GLU A 544 -17.61 -10.22 -18.70
N ASN A 545 -18.49 -9.23 -18.91
CA ASN A 545 -18.69 -8.64 -20.23
C ASN A 545 -17.43 -7.93 -20.77
N LEU A 546 -16.69 -7.21 -19.93
CA LEU A 546 -15.42 -6.61 -20.33
C LEU A 546 -14.37 -7.68 -20.68
N SER A 547 -14.29 -8.77 -19.92
CA SER A 547 -13.37 -9.88 -20.20
C SER A 547 -13.76 -10.63 -21.48
N ILE A 548 -15.05 -10.81 -21.78
CA ILE A 548 -15.49 -11.41 -23.04
C ILE A 548 -14.98 -10.59 -24.24
N LEU A 549 -15.00 -9.26 -24.13
CA LEU A 549 -14.55 -8.37 -25.21
C LEU A 549 -13.03 -8.27 -25.30
N PHE A 550 -12.32 -8.26 -24.16
CA PHE A 550 -10.95 -7.75 -24.11
C PHE A 550 -9.93 -8.63 -23.39
N ASP A 551 -10.32 -9.71 -22.70
CA ASP A 551 -9.33 -10.55 -22.03
C ASP A 551 -8.51 -11.36 -23.04
N PRO A 552 -7.16 -11.21 -23.07
CA PRO A 552 -6.35 -11.91 -24.05
C PRO A 552 -6.49 -13.42 -24.01
N ASN A 553 -6.58 -14.02 -22.83
CA ASN A 553 -6.70 -15.47 -22.70
C ASN A 553 -8.08 -15.93 -23.20
N TYR A 554 -9.14 -15.20 -22.84
CA TYR A 554 -10.47 -15.46 -23.37
C TYR A 554 -10.54 -15.32 -24.90
N LEU A 555 -9.92 -14.27 -25.47
CA LEU A 555 -9.86 -14.04 -26.90
C LEU A 555 -9.11 -15.15 -27.63
N MET A 556 -8.00 -15.64 -27.08
CA MET A 556 -7.23 -16.75 -27.63
C MET A 556 -8.03 -18.06 -27.62
N ASP A 557 -8.74 -18.35 -26.52
CA ASP A 557 -9.62 -19.53 -26.41
C ASP A 557 -10.77 -19.50 -27.43
N HIS A 558 -11.18 -18.30 -27.87
CA HIS A 558 -12.30 -18.08 -28.80
C HIS A 558 -11.87 -17.54 -30.16
N LYS A 559 -10.58 -17.64 -30.52
CA LYS A 559 -10.00 -16.98 -31.71
C LYS A 559 -10.69 -17.30 -33.04
N GLU A 560 -11.35 -18.46 -33.14
CA GLU A 560 -12.07 -18.88 -34.35
C GLU A 560 -13.38 -18.10 -34.57
N ILE A 561 -13.98 -17.55 -33.50
CA ILE A 561 -15.28 -16.86 -33.57
C ILE A 561 -15.18 -15.35 -33.38
N VAL A 562 -14.03 -14.81 -32.97
CA VAL A 562 -13.86 -13.35 -32.69
C VAL A 562 -14.22 -12.48 -33.90
N GLY A 563 -13.96 -12.98 -35.12
CA GLY A 563 -14.27 -12.26 -36.36
C GLY A 563 -15.74 -12.27 -36.77
N GLU A 564 -16.59 -13.08 -36.12
CA GLU A 564 -17.97 -13.28 -36.53
C GLU A 564 -18.87 -12.06 -36.18
N PRO A 565 -19.91 -11.76 -36.97
CA PRO A 565 -20.81 -10.62 -36.74
C PRO A 565 -21.46 -10.61 -35.34
N GLU A 566 -21.83 -11.77 -34.80
CA GLU A 566 -22.52 -11.84 -33.51
C GLU A 566 -21.58 -11.85 -32.29
N TYR A 567 -20.27 -11.98 -32.50
CA TYR A 567 -19.32 -12.06 -31.38
C TYR A 567 -19.30 -10.78 -30.54
N GLY A 568 -19.43 -10.95 -29.21
CA GLY A 568 -19.35 -9.86 -28.24
C GLY A 568 -20.53 -8.88 -28.27
N ARG A 569 -21.55 -9.08 -29.10
CA ARG A 569 -22.65 -8.11 -29.29
C ARG A 569 -23.42 -7.81 -27.99
N ASP A 570 -23.75 -8.83 -27.21
CA ASP A 570 -24.45 -8.67 -25.93
C ASP A 570 -23.56 -8.00 -24.88
N ALA A 571 -22.29 -8.41 -24.82
CA ALA A 571 -21.31 -7.82 -23.92
C ALA A 571 -21.06 -6.33 -24.23
N LEU A 572 -20.97 -5.99 -25.52
CA LEU A 572 -20.86 -4.61 -25.98
C LEU A 572 -22.13 -3.82 -25.67
N ASN A 573 -23.31 -4.41 -25.89
CA ASN A 573 -24.58 -3.76 -25.56
C ASN A 573 -24.69 -3.44 -24.07
N TYR A 574 -24.30 -4.36 -23.19
CA TYR A 574 -24.27 -4.11 -21.76
C TYR A 574 -23.29 -2.98 -21.40
N THR A 575 -22.04 -3.08 -21.85
CA THR A 575 -20.97 -2.13 -21.50
C THR A 575 -21.22 -0.73 -22.07
N ARG A 576 -21.65 -0.59 -23.32
CA ARG A 576 -21.94 0.72 -23.93
C ARG A 576 -23.12 1.44 -23.26
N LEU A 577 -24.11 0.70 -22.77
CA LEU A 577 -25.24 1.29 -22.03
C LEU A 577 -24.78 1.73 -20.64
N LYS A 578 -23.99 0.90 -19.95
CA LYS A 578 -23.43 1.19 -18.64
C LYS A 578 -22.56 2.46 -18.65
N TYR A 579 -21.69 2.61 -19.66
CA TYR A 579 -20.80 3.78 -19.81
C TYR A 579 -21.38 4.89 -20.69
N GLY A 580 -22.64 4.80 -21.11
CA GLY A 580 -23.22 5.74 -22.08
C GLY A 580 -23.35 7.20 -21.62
N LYS A 581 -23.13 7.49 -20.33
CA LYS A 581 -23.07 8.86 -19.77
C LYS A 581 -21.63 9.34 -19.50
N LEU A 582 -20.63 8.49 -19.71
CA LEU A 582 -19.23 8.84 -19.52
C LEU A 582 -18.85 9.97 -20.50
N PRO A 583 -18.18 11.05 -20.04
CA PRO A 583 -17.80 12.15 -20.91
C PRO A 583 -16.98 11.68 -22.11
N SER A 584 -17.22 12.25 -23.29
CA SER A 584 -16.49 11.95 -24.53
C SER A 584 -16.68 10.52 -25.11
N PHE A 585 -17.60 9.72 -24.55
CA PHE A 585 -17.97 8.39 -25.05
C PHE A 585 -19.30 8.42 -25.83
N ASP A 586 -19.29 7.87 -27.04
CA ASP A 586 -20.46 7.72 -27.91
C ASP A 586 -20.90 6.25 -27.99
N LYS A 587 -22.02 5.96 -27.32
CA LYS A 587 -22.65 4.63 -27.24
C LYS A 587 -23.18 4.07 -28.56
N THR A 588 -23.26 4.89 -29.61
CA THR A 588 -23.74 4.50 -30.94
C THR A 588 -22.55 4.25 -31.85
N ALA A 589 -21.58 5.17 -31.87
CA ALA A 589 -20.35 5.03 -32.65
C ALA A 589 -19.58 3.75 -32.28
N VAL A 590 -19.49 3.42 -30.98
CA VAL A 590 -18.78 2.23 -30.49
C VAL A 590 -19.27 0.91 -31.10
N GLN A 591 -20.55 0.85 -31.51
CA GLN A 591 -21.09 -0.36 -32.16
C GLN A 591 -20.44 -0.57 -33.53
N TYR A 592 -20.33 0.49 -34.32
CA TYR A 592 -19.65 0.44 -35.62
C TYR A 592 -18.15 0.18 -35.46
N GLU A 593 -17.52 0.81 -34.46
CA GLU A 593 -16.09 0.60 -34.16
C GLU A 593 -15.78 -0.86 -33.81
N TRP A 594 -16.64 -1.51 -33.02
CA TRP A 594 -16.49 -2.92 -32.68
C TRP A 594 -16.59 -3.83 -33.92
N GLU A 595 -17.57 -3.61 -34.79
CA GLU A 595 -17.70 -4.37 -36.03
C GLU A 595 -16.45 -4.25 -36.92
N LEU A 596 -15.84 -3.06 -36.96
CA LEU A 596 -14.63 -2.81 -37.75
C LEU A 596 -13.36 -3.42 -37.13
N ILE A 597 -13.23 -3.45 -35.80
CA ILE A 597 -12.01 -3.92 -35.14
C ILE A 597 -11.91 -5.45 -35.05
N LYS A 598 -13.04 -6.17 -35.12
CA LYS A 598 -13.09 -7.64 -35.02
C LYS A 598 -12.26 -8.36 -36.07
N ALA A 599 -12.36 -7.96 -37.34
CA ALA A 599 -11.60 -8.59 -38.42
C ALA A 599 -10.07 -8.52 -38.23
N PRO A 600 -9.46 -7.32 -38.00
CA PRO A 600 -8.03 -7.24 -37.75
C PRO A 600 -7.62 -7.86 -36.40
N LEU A 601 -8.49 -7.85 -35.39
CA LEU A 601 -8.23 -8.55 -34.13
C LEU A 601 -8.17 -10.07 -34.33
N ALA A 602 -9.11 -10.65 -35.09
CA ALA A 602 -9.12 -12.07 -35.40
C ALA A 602 -7.89 -12.51 -36.22
N GLU A 603 -7.45 -11.68 -37.16
CA GLU A 603 -6.19 -11.91 -37.90
C GLU A 603 -4.98 -11.92 -36.97
N TYR A 604 -4.91 -10.95 -36.05
CA TYR A 604 -3.85 -10.88 -35.05
C TYR A 604 -3.82 -12.10 -34.13
N LEU A 605 -4.98 -12.57 -33.65
CA LEU A 605 -5.09 -13.77 -32.81
C LEU A 605 -4.63 -15.06 -33.51
N LYS A 606 -4.73 -15.14 -34.85
CA LYS A 606 -4.28 -16.31 -35.62
C LYS A 606 -2.77 -16.35 -35.82
N THR A 607 -2.12 -15.19 -35.85
CA THR A 607 -0.68 -15.03 -36.09
C THR A 607 0.12 -14.90 -34.80
N SER A 608 -0.54 -14.50 -33.71
CA SER A 608 0.05 -14.35 -32.40
C SER A 608 0.42 -15.70 -31.77
N ILE A 609 1.68 -15.81 -31.32
CA ILE A 609 2.17 -16.93 -30.52
C ILE A 609 2.81 -16.34 -29.25
N ASN A 610 2.38 -16.80 -28.07
CA ASN A 610 2.96 -16.50 -26.76
C ASN A 610 3.08 -15.00 -26.40
N HIS A 611 1.97 -14.29 -26.23
CA HIS A 611 2.00 -12.96 -25.61
C HIS A 611 1.86 -13.03 -24.09
N LEU A 612 2.67 -12.22 -23.40
CA LEU A 612 2.35 -11.80 -22.03
C LEU A 612 1.05 -11.00 -22.07
N ARG A 613 0.08 -11.35 -21.22
CA ARG A 613 -1.25 -10.74 -21.17
C ARG A 613 -1.21 -9.21 -21.13
N ARG A 614 -0.28 -8.63 -20.35
CA ARG A 614 -0.08 -7.16 -20.25
C ARG A 614 0.29 -6.48 -21.56
N GLN A 615 1.07 -7.15 -22.40
CA GLN A 615 1.61 -6.56 -23.63
C GLN A 615 0.69 -6.75 -24.83
N PHE A 616 -0.26 -7.68 -24.75
CA PHE A 616 -1.15 -8.04 -25.86
C PHE A 616 -1.77 -6.83 -26.55
N TRP A 617 -2.44 -5.96 -25.78
CA TRP A 617 -3.16 -4.80 -26.35
C TRP A 617 -2.22 -3.73 -26.89
N LYS A 618 -1.08 -3.48 -26.22
CA LYS A 618 -0.06 -2.57 -26.72
C LYS A 618 0.50 -3.05 -28.05
N SER A 619 0.88 -4.32 -28.15
CA SER A 619 1.39 -4.92 -29.37
C SER A 619 0.38 -4.85 -30.52
N PHE A 620 -0.89 -5.18 -30.25
CA PHE A 620 -1.96 -5.07 -31.25
C PHE A 620 -2.15 -3.62 -31.71
N ILE A 621 -2.30 -2.67 -30.77
CA ILE A 621 -2.57 -1.27 -31.11
C ILE A 621 -1.41 -0.65 -31.89
N LEU A 622 -0.17 -0.84 -31.44
CA LEU A 622 1.00 -0.30 -32.14
C LEU A 622 1.12 -0.86 -33.57
N LEU A 623 0.86 -2.16 -33.77
CA LEU A 623 0.84 -2.77 -35.10
C LEU A 623 -0.26 -2.16 -36.00
N ARG A 624 -1.42 -1.82 -35.45
CA ARG A 624 -2.49 -1.20 -36.24
C ARG A 624 -2.22 0.27 -36.54
N LYS A 625 -1.56 1.00 -35.64
CA LYS A 625 -1.19 2.40 -35.84
C LYS A 625 -0.13 2.59 -36.94
N THR A 626 0.77 1.62 -37.14
CA THR A 626 1.75 1.70 -38.25
C THR A 626 1.10 1.56 -39.62
N VAL A 627 -0.07 0.89 -39.70
CA VAL A 627 -0.82 0.69 -40.94
C VAL A 627 -1.91 1.75 -41.13
N ASN A 628 -2.39 2.37 -40.05
CA ASN A 628 -3.46 3.36 -40.06
C ASN A 628 -3.15 4.54 -39.14
N GLU A 629 -2.75 5.66 -39.73
CA GLU A 629 -2.44 6.91 -39.01
C GLU A 629 -3.65 7.52 -38.27
N HIS A 630 -4.88 7.17 -38.68
CA HIS A 630 -6.13 7.66 -38.09
C HIS A 630 -6.76 6.67 -37.10
N PHE A 631 -6.00 5.66 -36.65
CA PHE A 631 -6.51 4.58 -35.80
C PHE A 631 -7.14 5.10 -34.49
N ASP A 632 -6.50 6.05 -33.81
CA ASP A 632 -7.01 6.59 -32.54
C ASP A 632 -8.34 7.32 -32.72
N GLN A 633 -8.52 8.04 -33.83
CA GLN A 633 -9.76 8.74 -34.14
C GLN A 633 -10.85 7.76 -34.57
N GLN A 634 -10.48 6.72 -35.33
CA GLN A 634 -11.41 5.71 -35.82
C GLN A 634 -11.95 4.82 -34.70
N PHE A 635 -11.13 4.46 -33.72
CA PHE A 635 -11.48 3.51 -32.65
C PHE A 635 -11.59 4.16 -31.27
N LYS A 636 -11.87 5.48 -31.24
CA LYS A 636 -11.90 6.28 -30.01
C LYS A 636 -12.74 5.65 -28.89
N ASN A 637 -13.96 5.23 -29.19
CA ASN A 637 -14.91 4.78 -28.18
C ASN A 637 -14.63 3.36 -27.70
N ILE A 638 -14.22 2.46 -28.60
CA ILE A 638 -13.84 1.09 -28.21
C ILE A 638 -12.55 1.10 -27.38
N LEU A 639 -11.60 2.00 -27.67
CA LEU A 639 -10.41 2.20 -26.87
C LEU A 639 -10.71 2.71 -25.45
N VAL A 640 -11.80 3.46 -25.26
CA VAL A 640 -12.29 3.84 -23.91
C VAL A 640 -12.84 2.63 -23.16
N LEU A 641 -13.57 1.72 -23.81
CA LEU A 641 -14.01 0.49 -23.14
C LEU A 641 -12.83 -0.43 -22.81
N LEU A 642 -11.84 -0.50 -23.71
CA LEU A 642 -10.59 -1.22 -23.47
C LEU A 642 -9.81 -0.61 -22.30
N SER A 643 -9.72 0.72 -22.19
CA SER A 643 -9.04 1.37 -21.07
C SER A 643 -9.73 1.03 -19.74
N ILE A 644 -11.05 1.05 -19.69
CA ILE A 644 -11.82 0.63 -18.51
C ILE A 644 -11.49 -0.82 -18.12
N TYR A 645 -11.37 -1.73 -19.08
CA TYR A 645 -10.98 -3.11 -18.82
C TYR A 645 -9.55 -3.21 -18.25
N LEU A 646 -8.57 -2.58 -18.92
CA LEU A 646 -7.15 -2.61 -18.52
C LEU A 646 -6.91 -1.99 -17.13
N LEU A 647 -7.72 -1.00 -16.76
CA LEU A 647 -7.63 -0.29 -15.48
C LEU A 647 -8.44 -0.96 -14.35
N SER A 648 -9.20 -2.02 -14.65
CA SER A 648 -9.80 -2.87 -13.62
C SER A 648 -8.69 -3.51 -12.77
N THR A 649 -8.87 -3.50 -11.44
CA THR A 649 -7.95 -4.12 -10.48
C THR A 649 -8.68 -5.22 -9.72
N SER A 650 -7.95 -6.25 -9.29
CA SER A 650 -8.52 -7.33 -8.46
C SER A 650 -7.88 -7.40 -7.08
N ASN A 651 -6.72 -6.76 -6.87
CA ASN A 651 -6.02 -6.69 -5.60
C ASN A 651 -5.55 -5.26 -5.33
N ASN A 652 -5.28 -4.96 -4.06
CA ASN A 652 -4.69 -3.70 -3.59
C ASN A 652 -3.24 -3.86 -3.13
N ALA A 653 -2.50 -4.81 -3.73
CA ALA A 653 -1.15 -5.16 -3.27
C ALA A 653 -0.18 -3.97 -3.35
N GLU A 654 -0.39 -3.04 -4.27
CA GLU A 654 0.42 -1.82 -4.38
C GLU A 654 0.30 -0.92 -3.15
N CYS A 655 -0.89 -0.80 -2.57
CA CYS A 655 -1.08 -0.01 -1.36
C CYS A 655 -0.30 -0.64 -0.18
N GLU A 656 -0.33 -1.98 -0.05
CA GLU A 656 0.47 -2.70 0.95
C GLU A 656 1.98 -2.54 0.74
N ARG A 657 2.44 -2.53 -0.53
CA ARG A 657 3.84 -2.22 -0.88
C ARG A 657 4.20 -0.78 -0.51
N GLY A 658 3.33 0.18 -0.77
CA GLY A 658 3.50 1.58 -0.40
C GLY A 658 3.63 1.79 1.11
N PHE A 659 2.77 1.16 1.91
CA PHE A 659 2.92 1.17 3.37
C PHE A 659 4.20 0.47 3.84
N SER A 660 4.64 -0.57 3.13
CA SER A 660 5.92 -1.21 3.43
C SER A 660 7.10 -0.29 3.14
N ALA A 661 7.05 0.52 2.07
CA ALA A 661 8.02 1.59 1.81
C ALA A 661 7.99 2.68 2.89
N ALA A 662 6.79 3.13 3.28
CA ALA A 662 6.62 4.11 4.36
C ALA A 662 7.24 3.61 5.69
N ASN A 663 7.06 2.31 6.00
CA ASN A 663 7.64 1.68 7.19
C ASN A 663 9.17 1.55 7.15
N ARG A 664 9.80 1.50 5.97
CA ARG A 664 11.27 1.55 5.84
C ARG A 664 11.79 2.95 6.07
N VAL A 665 11.12 3.96 5.51
CA VAL A 665 11.47 5.37 5.67
C VAL A 665 11.23 5.85 7.12
N GLN A 666 10.12 5.45 7.76
CA GLN A 666 9.77 5.78 9.14
C GLN A 666 10.22 4.69 10.14
N THR A 667 11.51 4.57 10.40
CA THR A 667 12.05 3.64 11.40
C THR A 667 11.65 4.04 12.84
N ASN A 668 11.89 3.18 13.84
CA ASN A 668 11.60 3.49 15.25
C ASN A 668 12.32 4.76 15.74
N GLY A 669 13.57 4.96 15.32
CA GLY A 669 14.36 6.16 15.61
C GLY A 669 13.99 7.39 14.76
N ARG A 670 13.21 7.20 13.69
CA ARG A 670 12.76 8.23 12.74
C ARG A 670 11.22 8.23 12.60
N SER A 671 10.52 8.03 13.71
CA SER A 671 9.05 7.86 13.73
C SER A 671 8.28 9.18 13.64
N ARG A 672 8.94 10.33 13.78
CA ARG A 672 8.33 11.67 13.87
C ARG A 672 8.45 12.51 12.59
N LEU A 673 8.58 11.89 11.42
CA LEU A 673 8.60 12.66 10.18
C LEU A 673 7.25 13.35 9.96
N LEU A 674 7.31 14.62 9.57
CA LEU A 674 6.14 15.32 9.04
C LEU A 674 5.61 14.56 7.82
N ARG A 675 4.28 14.57 7.63
CA ARG A 675 3.68 13.87 6.50
C ARG A 675 4.21 14.41 5.17
N GLU A 676 4.32 15.73 5.02
CA GLU A 676 4.81 16.33 3.77
C GLU A 676 6.23 15.83 3.44
N THR A 677 7.05 15.63 4.48
CA THR A 677 8.38 15.02 4.34
C THR A 677 8.27 13.56 3.95
N LEU A 678 7.40 12.77 4.60
CA LEU A 678 7.21 11.38 4.24
C LEU A 678 6.70 11.21 2.80
N ASP A 679 5.70 12.00 2.40
CA ASP A 679 5.12 12.02 1.07
C ASP A 679 6.17 12.39 0.02
N THR A 680 7.03 13.38 0.31
CA THR A 680 8.19 13.74 -0.54
C THR A 680 9.14 12.55 -0.74
N LEU A 681 9.48 11.85 0.34
CA LEU A 681 10.38 10.70 0.27
C LEU A 681 9.73 9.51 -0.45
N LEU A 682 8.44 9.28 -0.23
CA LEU A 682 7.67 8.24 -0.91
C LEU A 682 7.55 8.51 -2.41
N ASN A 683 7.28 9.76 -2.82
CA ASN A 683 7.26 10.15 -4.23
C ASN A 683 8.56 9.76 -4.92
N ILE A 684 9.70 10.12 -4.34
CA ILE A 684 11.00 9.76 -4.92
C ILE A 684 11.20 8.25 -4.90
N ARG A 685 10.94 7.61 -3.76
CA ARG A 685 11.19 6.18 -3.57
C ARG A 685 10.35 5.29 -4.50
N LEU A 686 9.14 5.72 -4.84
CA LEU A 686 8.14 4.96 -5.58
C LEU A 686 8.00 5.40 -7.05
N LEU A 687 8.33 6.65 -7.40
CA LEU A 687 8.25 7.16 -8.78
C LEU A 687 9.62 7.22 -9.47
N LEU A 688 10.73 7.25 -8.72
CA LEU A 688 12.09 7.23 -9.25
C LEU A 688 12.83 5.98 -8.78
N SER A 689 12.48 4.84 -9.37
CA SER A 689 13.13 3.55 -9.11
C SER A 689 14.50 3.41 -9.75
N ASP A 690 14.81 4.25 -10.75
CA ASP A 690 16.08 4.19 -11.45
C ASP A 690 17.25 4.63 -10.55
N ASP A 691 18.35 3.91 -10.64
CA ASP A 691 19.58 4.24 -9.93
C ASP A 691 20.15 5.59 -10.40
N VAL A 692 20.96 6.23 -9.54
CA VAL A 692 21.56 7.55 -9.79
C VAL A 692 22.44 7.62 -11.04
N ARG A 693 22.92 6.48 -11.57
CA ARG A 693 23.67 6.41 -12.84
C ARG A 693 22.78 6.52 -14.08
N SER A 694 21.45 6.37 -13.92
CA SER A 694 20.52 6.36 -15.04
C SER A 694 20.37 7.74 -15.68
N GLN A 695 20.14 7.75 -17.00
CA GLN A 695 19.79 8.98 -17.73
C GLN A 695 18.50 9.61 -17.17
N ARG A 696 17.57 8.77 -16.69
CA ARG A 696 16.33 9.23 -16.06
C ARG A 696 16.58 10.02 -14.79
N CYS A 697 17.41 9.51 -13.88
CA CYS A 697 17.76 10.23 -12.65
C CYS A 697 18.49 11.54 -12.95
N GLN A 698 19.40 11.55 -13.92
CA GLN A 698 20.10 12.77 -14.34
C GLN A 698 19.12 13.83 -14.88
N PHE A 699 18.20 13.43 -15.75
CA PHE A 699 17.16 14.31 -16.29
C PHE A 699 16.26 14.88 -15.18
N VAL A 700 15.84 14.03 -14.23
CA VAL A 700 15.04 14.48 -13.07
C VAL A 700 15.82 15.47 -12.20
N ALA A 701 17.12 15.23 -11.97
CA ALA A 701 17.97 16.14 -11.22
C ALA A 701 18.15 17.49 -11.93
N GLU A 702 18.30 17.48 -13.25
CA GLU A 702 18.34 18.69 -14.09
C GLU A 702 17.04 19.49 -13.98
N LYS A 703 15.88 18.83 -14.08
CA LYS A 703 14.58 19.50 -13.92
C LYS A 703 14.32 20.01 -12.51
N ALA A 704 14.74 19.27 -11.50
CA ALA A 704 14.70 19.73 -10.13
C ALA A 704 15.63 20.94 -9.91
N PHE A 705 16.80 20.98 -10.55
CA PHE A 705 17.69 22.14 -10.52
C PHE A 705 17.04 23.37 -11.17
N GLU A 706 16.44 23.21 -12.36
CA GLU A 706 15.71 24.30 -13.04
C GLU A 706 14.62 24.89 -12.13
N SER A 707 13.77 24.04 -11.53
CA SER A 707 12.71 24.46 -10.61
C SER A 707 13.24 25.11 -9.33
N TRP A 708 14.34 24.58 -8.78
CA TRP A 708 14.99 25.16 -7.60
C TRP A 708 15.65 26.52 -7.92
N ASN A 709 16.12 26.70 -9.16
CA ASN A 709 16.80 27.92 -9.62
C ASN A 709 15.80 29.02 -10.03
N ASP A 710 14.67 28.65 -10.64
CA ASP A 710 13.58 29.54 -11.05
C ASP A 710 12.60 29.77 -9.88
N HIS A 711 12.67 30.92 -9.20
CA HIS A 711 11.72 31.24 -8.13
C HIS A 711 11.13 32.64 -8.25
N GLU A 712 9.97 32.72 -8.92
CA GLU A 712 9.10 33.90 -8.87
C GLU A 712 7.84 33.79 -7.98
N SER A 713 7.44 32.64 -7.38
CA SER A 713 6.06 32.64 -6.81
C SER A 713 5.63 31.76 -5.63
N ASN A 714 6.40 30.83 -5.04
CA ASN A 714 5.77 29.96 -4.00
C ASN A 714 6.65 29.39 -2.89
N ARG A 715 7.32 30.26 -2.10
CA ARG A 715 7.90 29.80 -0.82
C ARG A 715 6.91 29.96 0.34
N ARG A 716 6.35 28.83 0.80
CA ARG A 716 5.74 28.70 2.14
C ARG A 716 6.78 28.60 3.27
N TYR A 717 8.08 28.54 2.96
CA TYR A 717 9.16 28.51 3.95
C TYR A 717 9.81 29.89 4.13
N PRO A 718 10.24 30.25 5.37
CA PRO A 718 10.78 31.57 5.65
C PRO A 718 12.02 31.84 4.79
N ARG A 719 12.18 33.10 4.38
CA ARG A 719 13.30 33.65 3.61
C ARG A 719 14.66 33.19 4.16
N THR A 720 15.19 32.06 3.72
CA THR A 720 16.63 31.82 3.74
C THR A 720 17.22 32.57 2.56
N LYS A 721 18.03 33.60 2.86
CA LYS A 721 18.86 34.36 1.94
C LYS A 721 19.90 33.42 1.28
N LEU A 722 19.50 32.47 0.45
CA LEU A 722 20.40 31.59 -0.30
C LEU A 722 21.07 32.41 -1.43
N ILE A 723 21.97 33.31 -1.05
CA ILE A 723 22.84 34.04 -1.95
C ILE A 723 24.10 33.20 -2.12
N ILE A 724 24.41 32.81 -3.36
CA ILE A 724 25.70 32.19 -3.68
C ILE A 724 26.71 33.35 -3.85
N ASP A 725 27.44 33.67 -2.78
CA ASP A 725 28.68 34.47 -2.83
C ASP A 725 29.90 33.53 -2.92
N VAL A 726 29.81 32.49 -3.76
CA VAL A 726 30.99 31.65 -4.06
C VAL A 726 31.80 32.39 -5.12
N THR A 727 33.04 32.73 -4.80
CA THR A 727 33.96 33.36 -5.74
C THR A 727 34.17 32.45 -6.96
N ASP A 728 34.26 33.05 -8.16
CA ASP A 728 34.45 32.33 -9.43
C ASP A 728 35.68 31.38 -9.41
N ASP A 729 36.61 31.59 -8.47
CA ASP A 729 37.87 30.84 -8.30
C ASP A 729 37.76 29.59 -7.40
N TYR A 730 36.56 29.14 -7.01
CA TYR A 730 36.41 27.91 -6.23
C TYR A 730 36.68 26.67 -7.10
N GLU A 731 37.94 26.24 -7.13
CA GLU A 731 38.31 24.89 -7.55
C GLU A 731 38.14 23.93 -6.35
N PRO A 732 37.34 22.85 -6.47
CA PRO A 732 37.31 21.81 -5.45
C PRO A 732 38.73 21.30 -5.26
N SER A 733 39.21 21.26 -4.01
CA SER A 733 40.59 20.93 -3.70
C SER A 733 40.93 19.53 -4.22
N THR A 734 41.43 19.44 -5.44
CA THR A 734 42.23 18.30 -5.84
C THR A 734 43.48 18.41 -4.99
N GLN A 735 43.72 17.42 -4.12
CA GLN A 735 45.03 17.27 -3.49
C GLN A 735 46.03 17.12 -4.64
N LYS A 736 46.62 18.23 -5.09
CA LYS A 736 47.84 18.23 -5.89
C LYS A 736 48.82 17.40 -5.09
N GLY A 737 49.24 16.29 -5.69
CA GLY A 737 50.21 15.38 -5.13
C GLY A 737 51.35 16.17 -4.49
N VAL A 738 51.71 15.76 -3.29
CA VAL A 738 52.88 16.23 -2.56
C VAL A 738 54.04 16.30 -3.55
N GLY A 739 54.41 17.53 -3.92
CA GLY A 739 55.60 17.78 -4.68
C GLY A 739 56.78 17.28 -3.87
N VAL A 740 57.44 16.24 -4.37
CA VAL A 740 58.76 15.83 -3.90
C VAL A 740 59.70 16.98 -4.25
N GLY A 741 59.95 17.85 -3.26
CA GLY A 741 60.99 18.86 -3.31
C GLY A 741 62.30 18.26 -2.84
N LYS A 742 63.24 18.10 -3.78
CA LYS A 742 64.69 17.83 -3.66
C LYS A 742 65.16 16.73 -2.70
#